data_AF-A0A172Z1M1-F1
#
_entry.id   AF-A0A172Z1M1-F1
#
_cell.length_a   1.000
_cell.length_b   1.000
_cell.length_c   1.000
_cell.angle_alpha   90.00
_cell.angle_beta   90.00
_cell.angle_gamma   90.00
#
_symmetry.space_group_name_H-M   'P 1'
#
loop_
_entity.id
_entity.type
_entity.pdbx_description
1 polymer ?
#
loop_
_entity_poly.entity_id
_entity_poly.type
_entity_poly.pdbx_seq_one_letter_code
_entity_poly.pdbx_strand_id
1 'polypeptide(L)'
;MPLDQAFPQGVEHWTPQNQISPARRVGTLSKDACLLQTYRQHKGSARKRCAKRARLRWHVPPPRPLIKHQVTIQTVPTKKVADKTYATFAYETAVLKNKSSPASSYWCWVGKLTPPFTLLTSLPRQALIVCFRERIIGPLVLVIAPAGFGKTTLLMQWRQDLLSATTPSTVAWLSLDEADCDPNRFLAYLILALDHAGLDLGHLTRLAHAQALEVQPQRTITALLHALARSDRKVTLFLDDYHTAANPQLDAIVQVLLEQASPWLEWVVSARRRPGWPLAKWKANGWVHEVSAQALTLTPLETAAILGADIPAAELHDLHERTEGWAMAVQLARLWRSSGDASLYGLNAFSGRVTDMAEYLTGQVVQRLSYECQAFLRDMALLERFNAELADAVRGRSDSAQLLAQLAHLDALLVPLDAGRQWFRHHRLLQDFLNQSIDAGAARNIYNAAAQWLAEEKDWVQAIRYALRARDTRLAVDLLVQAGGWEVVLHNGIRYAESLRQQFDEKALSTEPDLLLLQAYLHAKLGEHALANQLLDLIRDRVQADRRLARDFHVVRTLADGYIDQFDLPNGESAPGDNMLTAGTLECARALQALKQGQLSLSLQVIRSAHVKMRVVGSSRGESYCRIHEAQVLALTGDIAASAQIVDIAVTIADSQFGSESSVRALAGCLKAQHLYWQGAWAEATPWVRDGWASLKYTDAWLDITAVTAEVAWRTSLRNLGLQPALLELAQVAELATARNWHRLARLVIAWRVDLLVQGGALTQARQEALANNLECAAKAPDDWRNHEAATLALARLQFATGASADALNHLQRGAKLLQERGLQLPAWRLQLLALAAQGKGHPPEQNAILASIPAPALPGLLLEAGPCILTALEACAHTAHSQHAIITRLRGWRAHPVRSRLSFSAKETQILTLLAQGQSNKAIALAMDISENTVKFHLKHVFTKLCVDSRTAAMAAALRLGLLDAPH
;
A
#
# COMPACT_ATOMS: atom_id res chain seq x y z
N MET A 1 39.95 21.85 31.88
CA MET A 1 41.35 21.88 32.35
C MET A 1 42.16 20.96 31.45
N PRO A 2 43.35 21.38 30.98
CA PRO A 2 44.18 20.62 30.04
C PRO A 2 45.32 19.85 30.74
N LEU A 3 45.91 18.91 30.01
CA LEU A 3 47.29 18.37 30.04
C LEU A 3 47.32 17.37 28.85
N ASP A 4 47.94 17.69 27.71
CA ASP A 4 49.37 17.60 27.40
C ASP A 4 49.94 16.17 27.37
N GLN A 5 50.26 15.66 26.17
CA GLN A 5 51.65 15.51 25.69
C GLN A 5 51.66 15.05 24.20
N ALA A 6 52.82 15.13 23.52
CA ALA A 6 52.89 14.99 22.06
C ALA A 6 54.25 14.50 21.51
N PHE A 7 54.22 13.90 20.31
CA PHE A 7 55.36 13.60 19.40
C PHE A 7 56.42 12.57 19.88
N PRO A 8 57.35 12.07 19.03
CA PRO A 8 57.62 12.41 17.62
C PRO A 8 57.66 11.26 16.59
N GLN A 9 57.81 11.73 15.34
CA GLN A 9 58.08 11.12 14.03
C GLN A 9 59.13 10.00 13.95
N GLY A 10 59.08 9.17 12.88
CA GLY A 10 60.16 8.26 12.48
C GLY A 10 60.00 7.64 11.07
N VAL A 11 60.86 8.05 10.14
CA VAL A 11 61.11 7.57 8.75
C VAL A 11 61.58 6.08 8.74
N GLU A 12 61.58 5.26 7.67
CA GLU A 12 62.08 5.40 6.28
C GLU A 12 61.36 4.53 5.22
N HIS A 13 61.72 4.72 3.93
CA HIS A 13 61.27 3.93 2.76
C HIS A 13 62.01 2.59 2.60
N TRP A 14 61.36 1.56 2.01
CA TRP A 14 62.04 0.57 1.16
C TRP A 14 61.16 0.05 0.01
N THR A 15 61.62 0.27 -1.23
CA THR A 15 61.23 -0.37 -2.51
C THR A 15 62.50 -0.33 -3.40
N PRO A 16 62.66 -1.09 -4.51
CA PRO A 16 61.60 -1.71 -5.33
C PRO A 16 61.92 -3.11 -5.93
N GLN A 17 61.00 -3.57 -6.81
CA GLN A 17 61.22 -4.43 -7.99
C GLN A 17 61.95 -5.78 -7.86
N ASN A 18 61.28 -6.84 -8.35
CA ASN A 18 61.77 -7.46 -9.59
C ASN A 18 60.63 -8.09 -10.42
N GLN A 19 60.87 -8.27 -11.72
CA GLN A 19 59.97 -8.94 -12.67
C GLN A 19 60.37 -10.41 -12.87
N ILE A 20 59.48 -11.23 -13.45
CA ILE A 20 59.73 -12.12 -14.62
C ILE A 20 58.60 -13.17 -14.77
N SER A 21 58.18 -13.37 -16.02
CA SER A 21 57.39 -14.50 -16.57
C SER A 21 58.20 -15.08 -17.76
N PRO A 22 57.92 -16.26 -18.38
CA PRO A 22 56.65 -17.01 -18.38
C PRO A 22 56.73 -18.57 -18.50
N ALA A 23 55.56 -19.21 -18.73
CA ALA A 23 55.29 -20.28 -19.73
C ALA A 23 55.37 -21.82 -19.42
N ARG A 24 54.20 -22.47 -19.66
CA ARG A 24 53.94 -23.73 -20.44
C ARG A 24 53.98 -25.15 -19.80
N ARG A 25 52.76 -25.74 -19.74
CA ARG A 25 52.35 -27.15 -20.06
C ARG A 25 52.86 -28.27 -19.10
N VAL A 26 52.29 -29.48 -18.99
CA VAL A 26 51.26 -30.32 -19.70
C VAL A 26 50.31 -30.92 -18.61
N GLY A 27 49.07 -31.44 -18.79
CA GLY A 27 48.15 -31.74 -19.91
C GLY A 27 46.72 -32.02 -19.37
N THR A 28 45.63 -32.29 -20.13
CA THR A 28 45.24 -33.45 -20.99
C THR A 28 45.18 -34.79 -20.23
N LEU A 29 44.08 -35.54 -20.18
CA LEU A 29 42.97 -35.81 -21.13
C LEU A 29 41.64 -36.01 -20.35
N SER A 30 40.41 -36.16 -20.88
CA SER A 30 39.69 -35.91 -22.16
C SER A 30 38.17 -36.19 -21.85
N LYS A 31 37.14 -36.27 -22.71
CA LYS A 31 36.79 -36.08 -24.15
C LYS A 31 35.23 -35.81 -24.17
N ASP A 32 34.44 -35.57 -25.22
CA ASP A 32 34.57 -35.50 -26.69
C ASP A 32 33.43 -34.63 -27.29
N ALA A 33 33.47 -34.30 -28.60
CA ALA A 33 32.36 -33.67 -29.33
C ALA A 33 32.50 -33.87 -30.86
N CYS A 34 31.41 -33.81 -31.64
CA CYS A 34 31.47 -34.13 -33.08
C CYS A 34 30.44 -33.38 -33.99
N LEU A 35 30.94 -32.37 -34.75
CA LEU A 35 30.60 -32.01 -36.15
C LEU A 35 29.13 -31.63 -36.53
N LEU A 36 28.81 -30.87 -37.60
CA LEU A 36 29.59 -30.17 -38.65
C LEU A 36 28.82 -28.93 -39.19
N GLN A 37 29.46 -28.10 -40.02
CA GLN A 37 28.89 -26.93 -40.72
C GLN A 37 28.62 -27.21 -42.22
N THR A 38 27.81 -26.39 -42.91
CA THR A 38 28.25 -25.41 -43.96
C THR A 38 27.19 -25.03 -45.04
N TYR A 39 27.51 -23.95 -45.80
CA TYR A 39 27.13 -23.64 -47.22
C TYR A 39 25.91 -22.74 -47.63
N ARG A 40 26.24 -21.44 -47.81
CA ARG A 40 25.91 -20.46 -48.89
C ARG A 40 24.49 -20.21 -49.48
N GLN A 41 24.12 -18.92 -49.39
CA GLN A 41 23.73 -17.96 -50.46
C GLN A 41 22.95 -18.39 -51.72
N HIS A 42 21.96 -17.56 -52.09
CA HIS A 42 21.71 -17.16 -53.49
C HIS A 42 21.23 -15.69 -53.60
N LYS A 43 21.30 -15.08 -54.80
CA LYS A 43 20.99 -13.65 -55.07
C LYS A 43 19.83 -13.45 -56.05
N GLY A 44 19.16 -12.29 -55.92
CA GLY A 44 18.48 -11.54 -57.01
C GLY A 44 16.95 -11.40 -56.86
N SER A 45 16.25 -10.46 -57.50
CA SER A 45 16.59 -9.09 -57.98
C SER A 45 15.36 -8.44 -58.64
N ALA A 46 15.34 -7.11 -58.76
CA ALA A 46 14.58 -6.32 -59.76
C ALA A 46 13.04 -6.05 -59.61
N ARG A 47 12.75 -4.84 -59.10
CA ARG A 47 12.06 -3.73 -59.83
C ARG A 47 10.55 -3.81 -60.27
N LYS A 48 9.83 -2.75 -59.84
CA LYS A 48 8.90 -1.83 -60.58
C LYS A 48 7.36 -1.95 -60.43
N ARG A 49 6.80 -0.85 -59.87
CA ARG A 49 5.67 0.00 -60.34
C ARG A 49 4.19 -0.43 -60.13
N CYS A 50 3.48 0.49 -59.44
CA CYS A 50 2.13 1.02 -59.77
C CYS A 50 0.89 0.10 -59.67
N ALA A 51 -0.34 0.59 -59.38
CA ALA A 51 -0.82 1.85 -58.75
C ALA A 51 -2.34 1.76 -58.43
N LYS A 52 -2.88 2.79 -57.75
CA LYS A 52 -4.32 3.16 -57.58
C LYS A 52 -5.23 2.31 -56.65
N ARG A 53 -5.56 2.95 -55.51
CA ARG A 53 -6.91 3.14 -54.90
C ARG A 53 -8.02 2.08 -55.14
N ALA A 54 -8.51 1.51 -54.04
CA ALA A 54 -9.94 1.35 -53.76
C ALA A 54 -10.21 1.58 -52.25
N ARG A 55 -11.47 1.75 -51.82
CA ARG A 55 -11.88 1.95 -50.41
C ARG A 55 -12.72 0.77 -49.89
N LEU A 56 -12.88 0.73 -48.57
CA LEU A 56 -13.99 0.17 -47.76
C LEU A 56 -13.74 -1.14 -46.99
N ARG A 57 -14.08 -1.05 -45.69
CA ARG A 57 -14.71 -2.04 -44.78
C ARG A 57 -14.26 -3.51 -44.88
N TRP A 58 -13.66 -3.98 -43.80
CA TRP A 58 -13.56 -5.41 -43.48
C TRP A 58 -14.44 -5.76 -42.27
N HIS A 59 -15.26 -6.80 -42.39
CA HIS A 59 -15.84 -7.51 -41.25
C HIS A 59 -14.87 -8.59 -40.75
N VAL A 60 -15.01 -8.98 -39.48
CA VAL A 60 -14.21 -10.04 -38.85
C VAL A 60 -14.96 -11.37 -38.92
N PRO A 61 -14.38 -12.45 -39.48
CA PRO A 61 -14.91 -13.81 -39.37
C PRO A 61 -14.38 -14.53 -38.11
N PRO A 62 -15.14 -15.49 -37.53
CA PRO A 62 -14.74 -16.22 -36.32
C PRO A 62 -13.84 -17.45 -36.60
N PRO A 63 -13.10 -17.95 -35.60
CA PRO A 63 -12.26 -19.15 -35.72
C PRO A 63 -13.06 -20.46 -35.74
N ARG A 64 -12.43 -21.55 -36.21
CA ARG A 64 -12.98 -22.92 -36.26
C ARG A 64 -12.28 -23.87 -35.26
N PRO A 65 -12.89 -25.03 -34.91
CA PRO A 65 -12.66 -25.69 -33.62
C PRO A 65 -11.56 -26.76 -33.60
N LEU A 66 -11.17 -27.16 -32.38
CA LEU A 66 -10.25 -28.26 -32.09
C LEU A 66 -10.95 -29.63 -31.95
N ILE A 67 -10.12 -30.68 -31.95
CA ILE A 67 -10.50 -32.09 -32.14
C ILE A 67 -10.92 -32.76 -30.82
N LYS A 68 -11.92 -33.66 -30.88
CA LYS A 68 -12.30 -34.54 -29.76
C LYS A 68 -11.43 -35.80 -29.73
N HIS A 69 -11.20 -36.35 -28.53
CA HIS A 69 -10.79 -37.75 -28.37
C HIS A 69 -11.93 -38.53 -27.70
N GLN A 70 -12.09 -39.79 -28.10
CA GLN A 70 -13.04 -40.72 -27.52
C GLN A 70 -12.31 -41.61 -26.50
N VAL A 71 -12.99 -41.96 -25.41
CA VAL A 71 -12.59 -43.06 -24.53
C VAL A 71 -13.78 -44.02 -24.46
N THR A 72 -13.53 -45.29 -24.76
CA THR A 72 -14.55 -46.33 -24.85
C THR A 72 -14.85 -46.90 -23.48
N ILE A 73 -16.14 -46.96 -23.10
CA ILE A 73 -16.59 -47.62 -21.86
C ILE A 73 -17.02 -49.04 -22.21
N GLN A 74 -16.43 -50.04 -21.55
CA GLN A 74 -16.96 -51.42 -21.52
C GLN A 74 -17.83 -51.60 -20.27
N THR A 75 -18.90 -52.38 -20.40
CA THR A 75 -19.89 -52.63 -19.34
C THR A 75 -20.08 -54.13 -19.09
N VAL A 76 -19.95 -54.56 -17.84
CA VAL A 76 -20.34 -55.88 -17.33
C VAL A 76 -20.98 -55.68 -15.93
N PRO A 77 -22.05 -56.41 -15.52
CA PRO A 77 -23.00 -55.90 -14.53
C PRO A 77 -23.07 -56.65 -13.18
N THR A 78 -23.98 -56.18 -12.32
CA THR A 78 -24.38 -56.67 -10.98
C THR A 78 -23.45 -56.25 -9.83
N LYS A 79 -23.90 -56.10 -8.57
CA LYS A 79 -25.18 -56.50 -7.93
C LYS A 79 -25.59 -55.48 -6.84
N LYS A 80 -26.86 -55.46 -6.39
CA LYS A 80 -27.32 -54.61 -5.28
C LYS A 80 -26.84 -55.15 -3.92
N VAL A 81 -26.47 -54.26 -2.99
CA VAL A 81 -27.05 -54.06 -1.64
C VAL A 81 -26.48 -52.75 -1.05
N ALA A 82 -27.10 -52.20 -0.01
CA ALA A 82 -26.89 -50.83 0.47
C ALA A 82 -25.52 -50.58 1.13
N ASP A 83 -24.99 -49.38 0.91
CA ASP A 83 -24.76 -48.44 2.01
C ASP A 83 -24.96 -46.99 1.50
N LYS A 84 -25.25 -46.01 2.38
CA LYS A 84 -25.82 -44.71 1.95
C LYS A 84 -25.26 -43.47 2.66
N THR A 85 -23.95 -43.46 2.95
CA THR A 85 -23.32 -42.44 3.84
C THR A 85 -22.08 -41.73 3.27
N TYR A 86 -21.70 -41.95 2.01
CA TYR A 86 -20.54 -41.30 1.38
C TYR A 86 -20.86 -40.78 -0.04
N ALA A 87 -21.24 -39.50 -0.14
CA ALA A 87 -21.51 -38.84 -1.43
C ALA A 87 -21.11 -37.34 -1.50
N THR A 88 -20.94 -36.65 -0.38
CA THR A 88 -20.82 -35.17 -0.35
C THR A 88 -19.37 -34.66 -0.51
N PHE A 89 -18.36 -35.45 -0.19
CA PHE A 89 -16.94 -35.03 -0.17
C PHE A 89 -16.21 -35.08 -1.53
N ALA A 90 -16.86 -35.55 -2.59
CA ALA A 90 -16.24 -35.68 -3.92
C ALA A 90 -16.08 -34.34 -4.67
N TYR A 91 -16.71 -33.25 -4.21
CA TYR A 91 -16.69 -31.95 -4.89
C TYR A 91 -15.50 -31.07 -4.53
N GLU A 92 -15.08 -31.04 -3.25
CA GLU A 92 -13.96 -30.21 -2.78
C GLU A 92 -12.62 -30.67 -3.38
N THR A 93 -12.42 -31.98 -3.53
CA THR A 93 -11.21 -32.57 -4.14
C THR A 93 -11.09 -32.34 -5.65
N ALA A 94 -12.19 -32.02 -6.34
CA ALA A 94 -12.17 -31.71 -7.77
C ALA A 94 -11.67 -30.28 -8.06
N VAL A 95 -12.03 -29.31 -7.20
CA VAL A 95 -11.63 -27.90 -7.34
C VAL A 95 -10.12 -27.73 -7.13
N LEU A 96 -9.54 -28.48 -6.19
CA LEU A 96 -8.11 -28.41 -5.84
C LEU A 96 -7.15 -28.87 -6.95
N LYS A 97 -7.62 -29.57 -7.98
CA LYS A 97 -6.77 -30.17 -9.03
C LYS A 97 -6.76 -29.44 -10.37
N ASN A 98 -7.50 -28.33 -10.53
CA ASN A 98 -7.66 -27.68 -11.84
C ASN A 98 -7.48 -26.15 -11.85
N LYS A 99 -6.50 -25.67 -11.07
CA LYS A 99 -5.76 -24.42 -11.39
C LYS A 99 -4.28 -24.78 -11.49
N SER A 100 -3.67 -24.58 -12.65
CA SER A 100 -2.22 -24.68 -12.83
C SER A 100 -1.53 -23.55 -12.06
N SER A 101 -0.91 -23.87 -10.91
CA SER A 101 -0.38 -22.87 -9.97
C SER A 101 0.68 -21.95 -10.59
N PRO A 102 0.44 -20.63 -10.67
CA PRO A 102 1.47 -19.68 -11.06
C PRO A 102 2.34 -19.35 -9.84
N ALA A 103 3.49 -20.03 -9.72
CA ALA A 103 4.59 -19.72 -8.78
C ALA A 103 4.13 -19.17 -7.41
N SER A 104 3.57 -20.04 -6.56
CA SER A 104 2.95 -19.68 -5.28
C SER A 104 3.90 -18.96 -4.32
N SER A 105 3.41 -17.90 -3.67
CA SER A 105 4.12 -17.14 -2.64
C SER A 105 4.01 -17.84 -1.27
N TYR A 106 5.13 -18.35 -0.77
CA TYR A 106 5.20 -19.35 0.31
C TYR A 106 4.77 -18.85 1.71
N TRP A 107 4.82 -17.53 1.99
CA TRP A 107 4.42 -16.99 3.30
C TRP A 107 2.92 -17.21 3.64
N CYS A 108 2.07 -17.40 2.63
CA CYS A 108 0.61 -17.48 2.78
C CYS A 108 0.18 -18.91 3.09
N TRP A 109 -0.02 -19.21 4.38
CA TRP A 109 -0.53 -20.51 4.81
C TRP A 109 -2.05 -20.61 4.57
N VAL A 110 -2.44 -21.43 3.59
CA VAL A 110 -3.83 -21.58 3.10
C VAL A 110 -4.80 -22.06 4.18
N GLY A 111 -4.34 -22.80 5.19
CA GLY A 111 -5.22 -23.30 6.25
C GLY A 111 -5.86 -22.21 7.14
N LYS A 112 -5.39 -20.95 7.10
CA LYS A 112 -6.17 -19.82 7.69
C LYS A 112 -7.48 -19.57 6.97
N LEU A 113 -7.54 -19.85 5.66
CA LEU A 113 -8.65 -19.53 4.77
C LEU A 113 -9.79 -20.58 4.83
N THR A 114 -9.56 -21.65 5.59
CA THR A 114 -10.46 -22.78 5.79
C THR A 114 -10.74 -22.98 7.28
N PRO A 115 -11.90 -23.52 7.67
CA PRO A 115 -12.07 -24.01 9.03
C PRO A 115 -11.04 -25.11 9.35
N PRO A 116 -10.56 -25.21 10.60
CA PRO A 116 -9.73 -26.33 11.02
C PRO A 116 -10.51 -27.65 10.91
N PHE A 117 -9.81 -28.77 10.84
CA PHE A 117 -10.45 -30.08 10.70
C PHE A 117 -10.71 -30.69 12.09
N THR A 118 -11.88 -31.29 12.31
CA THR A 118 -12.17 -32.01 13.57
C THR A 118 -12.94 -33.30 13.32
N LEU A 119 -12.31 -34.44 13.62
CA LEU A 119 -12.95 -35.77 13.64
C LEU A 119 -13.69 -36.06 14.95
N LEU A 120 -13.64 -35.14 15.92
CA LEU A 120 -14.40 -35.24 17.15
C LEU A 120 -15.90 -35.38 16.84
N THR A 121 -16.55 -36.35 17.47
CA THR A 121 -18.02 -36.44 17.51
C THR A 121 -18.58 -35.25 18.31
N SER A 122 -18.63 -34.09 17.66
CA SER A 122 -19.39 -32.93 18.09
C SER A 122 -20.86 -33.16 17.77
N LEU A 123 -21.74 -32.97 18.76
CA LEU A 123 -23.17 -33.02 18.51
C LEU A 123 -23.58 -31.76 17.72
N PRO A 124 -24.42 -31.90 16.67
CA PRO A 124 -24.89 -30.76 15.91
C PRO A 124 -25.78 -29.89 16.80
N ARG A 125 -25.34 -28.66 17.12
CA ARG A 125 -26.03 -27.77 18.06
C ARG A 125 -27.19 -27.04 17.38
N GLN A 126 -28.07 -27.82 16.73
CA GLN A 126 -29.05 -27.33 15.77
C GLN A 126 -30.02 -26.30 16.38
N ALA A 127 -30.37 -26.44 17.66
CA ALA A 127 -31.21 -25.48 18.37
C ALA A 127 -30.57 -24.08 18.47
N LEU A 128 -29.25 -24.00 18.69
CA LEU A 128 -28.50 -22.73 18.69
C LEU A 128 -28.42 -22.16 17.26
N ILE A 129 -28.10 -23.00 16.28
CA ILE A 129 -27.93 -22.58 14.87
C ILE A 129 -29.25 -22.08 14.27
N VAL A 130 -30.38 -22.75 14.54
CA VAL A 130 -31.73 -22.29 14.17
C VAL A 130 -32.08 -20.99 14.90
N CYS A 131 -31.80 -20.88 16.20
CA CYS A 131 -32.01 -19.65 16.95
C CYS A 131 -31.22 -18.46 16.37
N PHE A 132 -30.01 -18.69 15.84
CA PHE A 132 -29.22 -17.65 15.16
C PHE A 132 -29.82 -17.28 13.80
N ARG A 133 -30.26 -18.25 12.99
CA ARG A 133 -30.97 -17.99 11.72
C ARG A 133 -32.25 -17.18 11.90
N GLU A 134 -33.00 -17.41 12.96
CA GLU A 134 -34.33 -16.81 13.16
C GLU A 134 -34.30 -15.45 13.89
N ARG A 135 -33.25 -15.14 14.66
CA ARG A 135 -33.24 -13.98 15.57
C ARG A 135 -32.14 -12.95 15.30
N ILE A 136 -31.23 -13.19 14.37
CA ILE A 136 -30.13 -12.26 14.06
C ILE A 136 -30.53 -11.40 12.86
N ILE A 137 -30.66 -10.09 13.12
CA ILE A 137 -31.13 -9.08 12.15
C ILE A 137 -30.01 -8.08 11.79
N GLY A 138 -28.92 -8.05 12.57
CA GLY A 138 -27.77 -7.14 12.39
C GLY A 138 -26.57 -7.78 11.68
N PRO A 139 -25.69 -6.99 11.05
CA PRO A 139 -24.56 -7.48 10.25
C PRO A 139 -23.40 -8.10 11.05
N LEU A 140 -23.41 -8.04 12.39
CA LEU A 140 -22.36 -8.60 13.24
C LEU A 140 -22.92 -9.60 14.28
N VAL A 141 -22.26 -10.74 14.37
CA VAL A 141 -22.46 -11.75 15.40
C VAL A 141 -21.14 -11.99 16.12
N LEU A 142 -21.13 -11.84 17.43
CA LEU A 142 -19.91 -11.84 18.24
C LEU A 142 -20.01 -12.90 19.34
N VAL A 143 -19.27 -13.99 19.16
CA VAL A 143 -19.23 -15.16 20.06
C VAL A 143 -18.11 -14.97 21.08
N ILE A 144 -18.47 -14.67 22.33
CA ILE A 144 -17.54 -14.36 23.41
C ILE A 144 -17.58 -15.44 24.49
N ALA A 145 -16.53 -16.27 24.52
CA ALA A 145 -16.37 -17.29 25.55
C ALA A 145 -14.88 -17.67 25.76
N PRO A 146 -14.49 -18.16 26.95
CA PRO A 146 -13.13 -18.63 27.24
C PRO A 146 -12.62 -19.75 26.31
N ALA A 147 -11.41 -20.25 26.59
CA ALA A 147 -10.89 -21.44 25.93
C ALA A 147 -11.83 -22.65 26.17
N GLY A 148 -11.86 -23.60 25.22
CA GLY A 148 -12.59 -24.87 25.37
C GLY A 148 -14.13 -24.84 25.35
N PHE A 149 -14.79 -23.68 25.31
CA PHE A 149 -16.26 -23.55 25.18
C PHE A 149 -16.80 -23.88 23.76
N GLY A 150 -16.05 -24.60 22.92
CA GLY A 150 -16.54 -25.04 21.60
C GLY A 150 -16.84 -23.94 20.57
N LYS A 151 -16.32 -22.71 20.74
CA LYS A 151 -16.56 -21.57 19.80
C LYS A 151 -16.32 -21.94 18.34
N THR A 152 -15.11 -22.39 18.02
CA THR A 152 -14.72 -22.84 16.67
C THR A 152 -15.63 -23.95 16.17
N THR A 153 -15.99 -24.93 17.02
CA THR A 153 -16.92 -26.01 16.69
C THR A 153 -18.29 -25.50 16.28
N LEU A 154 -18.86 -24.53 17.01
CA LEU A 154 -20.11 -23.87 16.64
C LEU A 154 -19.98 -23.13 15.30
N LEU A 155 -18.89 -22.38 15.10
CA LEU A 155 -18.65 -21.66 13.84
C LEU A 155 -18.54 -22.61 12.63
N MET A 156 -17.88 -23.75 12.80
CA MET A 156 -17.77 -24.77 11.75
C MET A 156 -19.11 -25.44 11.44
N GLN A 157 -19.89 -25.80 12.46
CA GLN A 157 -21.24 -26.35 12.26
C GLN A 157 -22.16 -25.34 11.56
N TRP A 158 -22.07 -24.06 11.91
CA TRP A 158 -22.85 -23.00 11.27
C TRP A 158 -22.40 -22.72 9.82
N ARG A 159 -21.09 -22.70 9.53
CA ARG A 159 -20.58 -22.66 8.15
C ARG A 159 -21.13 -23.84 7.33
N GLN A 160 -21.12 -25.05 7.88
CA GLN A 160 -21.63 -26.24 7.19
C GLN A 160 -23.14 -26.13 6.92
N ASP A 161 -23.91 -25.64 7.90
CA ASP A 161 -25.34 -25.39 7.78
C ASP A 161 -25.67 -24.33 6.71
N LEU A 162 -24.89 -23.24 6.62
CA LEU A 162 -25.01 -22.21 5.57
C LEU A 162 -24.65 -22.71 4.16
N LEU A 163 -23.69 -23.64 4.05
CA LEU A 163 -23.30 -24.26 2.78
C LEU A 163 -24.28 -25.35 2.33
N SER A 164 -24.95 -26.03 3.28
CA SER A 164 -25.97 -27.06 3.01
C SER A 164 -27.37 -26.51 2.71
N ALA A 165 -27.57 -25.19 2.81
CA ALA A 165 -28.85 -24.55 2.54
C ALA A 165 -29.27 -24.67 1.06
N THR A 166 -30.58 -24.65 0.80
CA THR A 166 -31.20 -24.79 -0.54
C THR A 166 -30.62 -23.80 -1.56
N THR A 167 -30.21 -22.62 -1.09
CA THR A 167 -29.33 -21.69 -1.81
C THR A 167 -28.08 -21.48 -0.96
N PRO A 168 -26.93 -22.09 -1.31
CA PRO A 168 -25.70 -21.95 -0.54
C PRO A 168 -25.25 -20.49 -0.45
N SER A 169 -24.87 -20.06 0.75
CA SER A 169 -24.31 -18.72 0.97
C SER A 169 -22.84 -18.66 0.52
N THR A 170 -22.37 -17.49 0.09
CA THR A 170 -20.91 -17.29 -0.13
C THR A 170 -20.26 -17.12 1.24
N VAL A 171 -19.40 -18.05 1.64
CA VAL A 171 -18.82 -18.07 3.00
C VAL A 171 -17.29 -17.99 2.94
N ALA A 172 -16.74 -16.94 3.53
CA ALA A 172 -15.31 -16.78 3.77
C ALA A 172 -14.96 -17.19 5.21
N TRP A 173 -13.75 -17.69 5.42
CA TRP A 173 -13.23 -18.04 6.74
C TRP A 173 -11.83 -17.47 6.91
N LEU A 174 -11.54 -16.93 8.09
CA LEU A 174 -10.21 -16.49 8.50
C LEU A 174 -10.00 -16.83 9.99
N SER A 175 -9.11 -17.78 10.28
CA SER A 175 -8.59 -18.01 11.64
C SER A 175 -7.37 -17.13 11.90
N LEU A 176 -7.33 -16.43 13.05
CA LEU A 176 -6.28 -15.47 13.37
C LEU A 176 -5.27 -15.98 14.43
N ASP A 177 -3.99 -15.68 14.21
CA ASP A 177 -2.89 -15.91 15.17
C ASP A 177 -2.19 -14.60 15.57
N GLU A 178 -1.17 -14.70 16.45
CA GLU A 178 -0.44 -13.54 16.98
C GLU A 178 0.32 -12.77 15.90
N ALA A 179 0.58 -13.36 14.72
CA ALA A 179 1.23 -12.68 13.61
C ALA A 179 0.29 -11.67 12.93
N ASP A 180 -1.01 -11.95 12.91
CA ASP A 180 -2.01 -11.11 12.24
C ASP A 180 -2.39 -9.86 13.04
N CYS A 181 -1.70 -9.58 14.16
CA CYS A 181 -1.75 -8.27 14.80
C CYS A 181 -1.23 -7.16 13.88
N ASP A 182 -0.35 -7.50 12.93
CA ASP A 182 0.14 -6.60 11.89
C ASP A 182 -0.97 -6.25 10.87
N PRO A 183 -1.28 -4.96 10.64
CA PRO A 183 -2.33 -4.54 9.71
C PRO A 183 -2.12 -4.96 8.25
N ASN A 184 -0.88 -5.12 7.78
CA ASN A 184 -0.59 -5.51 6.40
C ASN A 184 -0.90 -7.00 6.18
N ARG A 185 -0.47 -7.85 7.13
CA ARG A 185 -0.73 -9.30 7.16
C ARG A 185 -2.22 -9.60 7.36
N PHE A 186 -2.91 -8.88 8.26
CA PHE A 186 -4.36 -9.02 8.43
C PHE A 186 -5.12 -8.68 7.14
N LEU A 187 -4.86 -7.52 6.52
CA LEU A 187 -5.55 -7.12 5.29
C LEU A 187 -5.23 -8.07 4.14
N ALA A 188 -3.99 -8.58 4.05
CA ALA A 188 -3.62 -9.60 3.07
C ALA A 188 -4.40 -10.90 3.28
N TYR A 189 -4.45 -11.45 4.51
CA TYR A 189 -5.24 -12.67 4.78
C TYR A 189 -6.75 -12.46 4.60
N LEU A 190 -7.30 -11.28 4.92
CA LEU A 190 -8.71 -10.94 4.67
C LEU A 190 -9.04 -10.95 3.17
N ILE A 191 -8.19 -10.33 2.35
CA ILE A 191 -8.31 -10.36 0.88
C ILE A 191 -8.26 -11.81 0.38
N LEU A 192 -7.31 -12.61 0.86
CA LEU A 192 -7.12 -13.99 0.41
C LEU A 192 -8.26 -14.92 0.88
N ALA A 193 -8.87 -14.67 2.05
CA ALA A 193 -10.05 -15.40 2.52
C ALA A 193 -11.28 -15.14 1.65
N LEU A 194 -11.44 -13.90 1.17
CA LEU A 194 -12.52 -13.50 0.27
C LEU A 194 -12.29 -14.02 -1.17
N ASP A 195 -11.05 -14.02 -1.67
CA ASP A 195 -10.69 -14.66 -2.95
C ASP A 195 -10.92 -16.19 -2.91
N HIS A 196 -10.53 -16.84 -1.80
CA HIS A 196 -10.77 -18.26 -1.55
C HIS A 196 -12.26 -18.62 -1.50
N ALA A 197 -13.11 -17.71 -1.00
CA ALA A 197 -14.57 -17.82 -1.06
C ALA A 197 -15.16 -17.63 -2.48
N GLY A 198 -14.33 -17.32 -3.49
CA GLY A 198 -14.73 -17.19 -4.89
C GLY A 198 -15.14 -15.78 -5.34
N LEU A 199 -14.66 -14.73 -4.65
CA LEU A 199 -14.81 -13.34 -5.11
C LEU A 199 -13.66 -12.94 -6.02
N ASP A 200 -13.98 -12.26 -7.13
CA ASP A 200 -12.96 -11.59 -7.94
C ASP A 200 -12.57 -10.25 -7.30
N LEU A 201 -11.39 -10.21 -6.69
CA LEU A 201 -10.79 -9.00 -6.11
C LEU A 201 -9.70 -8.40 -7.03
N GLY A 202 -9.53 -8.94 -8.24
CA GLY A 202 -8.64 -8.43 -9.27
C GLY A 202 -7.18 -8.30 -8.83
N HIS A 203 -6.70 -7.07 -8.71
CA HIS A 203 -5.31 -6.79 -8.32
C HIS A 203 -5.03 -7.06 -6.83
N LEU A 204 -6.04 -7.02 -5.96
CA LEU A 204 -5.87 -7.12 -4.51
C LEU A 204 -5.29 -8.48 -4.10
N THR A 205 -5.80 -9.58 -4.64
CA THR A 205 -5.28 -10.95 -4.40
C THR A 205 -3.78 -11.05 -4.71
N ARG A 206 -3.34 -10.41 -5.80
CA ARG A 206 -1.94 -10.37 -6.21
C ARG A 206 -1.08 -9.55 -5.24
N LEU A 207 -1.57 -8.38 -4.82
CA LEU A 207 -0.86 -7.54 -3.84
C LEU A 207 -0.79 -8.21 -2.47
N ALA A 208 -1.85 -8.90 -2.04
CA ALA A 208 -1.86 -9.68 -0.81
C ALA A 208 -0.78 -10.78 -0.86
N HIS A 209 -0.75 -11.63 -1.91
CA HIS A 209 0.29 -12.63 -2.08
C HIS A 209 1.73 -12.06 -2.12
N ALA A 210 1.91 -10.82 -2.60
CA ALA A 210 3.20 -10.12 -2.61
C ALA A 210 3.49 -9.31 -1.31
N GLN A 211 2.59 -9.33 -0.32
CA GLN A 211 2.58 -8.46 0.87
C GLN A 211 2.73 -6.96 0.55
N ALA A 212 2.22 -6.54 -0.62
CA ALA A 212 2.57 -5.29 -1.29
C ALA A 212 1.48 -4.20 -1.21
N LEU A 213 0.67 -4.19 -0.14
CA LEU A 213 -0.49 -3.32 0.03
C LEU A 213 -0.14 -1.84 0.27
N GLU A 214 -1.16 -0.97 0.25
CA GLU A 214 -0.98 0.49 0.27
C GLU A 214 -0.60 1.05 1.64
N VAL A 215 0.22 2.10 1.62
CA VAL A 215 0.79 2.73 2.82
C VAL A 215 -0.31 3.30 3.74
N GLN A 216 -1.41 3.76 3.15
CA GLN A 216 -2.63 4.17 3.84
C GLN A 216 -3.63 2.99 3.82
N PRO A 217 -3.99 2.36 4.96
CA PRO A 217 -4.90 1.21 4.98
C PRO A 217 -6.26 1.53 4.33
N GLN A 218 -6.69 2.79 4.42
CA GLN A 218 -7.91 3.30 3.81
C GLN A 218 -7.92 3.15 2.28
N ARG A 219 -6.77 3.24 1.59
CA ARG A 219 -6.70 2.99 0.12
C ARG A 219 -7.01 1.52 -0.20
N THR A 220 -6.45 0.58 0.57
CA THR A 220 -6.76 -0.86 0.45
C THR A 220 -8.20 -1.18 0.86
N ILE A 221 -8.72 -0.56 1.92
CA ILE A 221 -10.12 -0.73 2.36
C ILE A 221 -11.09 -0.22 1.29
N THR A 222 -10.88 0.98 0.74
CA THR A 222 -11.71 1.52 -0.36
C THR A 222 -11.66 0.62 -1.59
N ALA A 223 -10.48 0.12 -1.97
CA ALA A 223 -10.35 -0.83 -3.08
C ALA A 223 -11.11 -2.15 -2.83
N LEU A 224 -11.09 -2.67 -1.60
CA LEU A 224 -11.82 -3.88 -1.19
C LEU A 224 -13.34 -3.65 -1.19
N LEU A 225 -13.81 -2.52 -0.66
CA LEU A 225 -15.22 -2.10 -0.71
C LEU A 225 -15.70 -1.95 -2.15
N HIS A 226 -14.90 -1.35 -3.03
CA HIS A 226 -15.18 -1.26 -4.46
C HIS A 226 -15.22 -2.65 -5.14
N ALA A 227 -14.44 -3.64 -4.69
CA ALA A 227 -14.50 -5.01 -5.20
C ALA A 227 -15.77 -5.75 -4.72
N LEU A 228 -16.07 -5.67 -3.42
CA LEU A 228 -17.31 -6.21 -2.82
C LEU A 228 -18.55 -5.66 -3.53
N ALA A 229 -18.63 -4.34 -3.70
CA ALA A 229 -19.75 -3.67 -4.37
C ALA A 229 -19.93 -4.06 -5.85
N ARG A 230 -18.84 -4.39 -6.57
CA ARG A 230 -18.90 -4.89 -7.96
C ARG A 230 -19.35 -6.34 -8.05
N SER A 231 -19.15 -7.13 -7.01
CA SER A 231 -19.54 -8.55 -7.01
C SER A 231 -21.06 -8.76 -6.91
N ASP A 232 -21.76 -7.78 -6.31
CA ASP A 232 -23.18 -7.82 -5.91
C ASP A 232 -23.57 -9.10 -5.14
N ARG A 233 -22.59 -9.73 -4.48
CA ARG A 233 -22.77 -10.93 -3.66
C ARG A 233 -22.62 -10.59 -2.19
N LYS A 234 -23.59 -11.06 -1.40
CA LYS A 234 -23.50 -11.06 0.05
C LYS A 234 -22.61 -12.21 0.53
N VAL A 235 -21.66 -11.90 1.40
CA VAL A 235 -20.67 -12.84 1.94
C VAL A 235 -20.80 -12.91 3.46
N THR A 236 -20.81 -14.10 4.02
CA THR A 236 -20.66 -14.30 5.46
C THR A 236 -19.19 -14.60 5.76
N LEU A 237 -18.50 -13.69 6.46
CA LEU A 237 -17.12 -13.84 6.89
C LEU A 237 -17.06 -14.36 8.33
N PHE A 238 -16.54 -15.58 8.49
CA PHE A 238 -16.19 -16.14 9.79
C PHE A 238 -14.78 -15.69 10.17
N LEU A 239 -14.63 -15.06 11.33
CA LEU A 239 -13.35 -14.57 11.85
C LEU A 239 -13.07 -15.21 13.21
N ASP A 240 -12.31 -16.30 13.22
CA ASP A 240 -12.09 -17.11 14.42
C ASP A 240 -10.86 -16.65 15.23
N ASP A 241 -10.94 -16.84 16.55
CA ASP A 241 -9.91 -16.51 17.55
C ASP A 241 -9.45 -15.02 17.56
N TYR A 242 -10.21 -14.02 17.06
CA TYR A 242 -9.82 -12.58 16.91
C TYR A 242 -9.00 -11.95 18.05
N HIS A 243 -9.27 -12.33 19.30
CA HIS A 243 -8.50 -11.94 20.49
C HIS A 243 -6.98 -12.24 20.48
N THR A 244 -6.47 -13.00 19.49
CA THR A 244 -5.03 -13.24 19.24
C THR A 244 -4.35 -12.06 18.55
N ALA A 245 -5.04 -11.43 17.59
CA ALA A 245 -4.55 -10.31 16.79
C ALA A 245 -4.99 -8.94 17.32
N ALA A 246 -6.09 -8.90 18.09
CA ALA A 246 -6.78 -7.69 18.53
C ALA A 246 -5.84 -6.64 19.17
N ASN A 247 -5.79 -5.45 18.55
CA ASN A 247 -5.05 -4.28 19.02
C ASN A 247 -5.73 -3.00 18.48
N PRO A 248 -5.41 -1.79 19.00
CA PRO A 248 -6.11 -0.57 18.61
C PRO A 248 -6.05 -0.18 17.13
N GLN A 249 -4.99 -0.56 16.40
CA GLN A 249 -4.90 -0.31 14.95
C GLN A 249 -5.82 -1.25 14.17
N LEU A 250 -5.84 -2.53 14.57
CA LEU A 250 -6.70 -3.54 13.97
C LEU A 250 -8.19 -3.35 14.31
N ASP A 251 -8.51 -2.95 15.55
CA ASP A 251 -9.86 -2.58 15.98
C ASP A 251 -10.42 -1.45 15.11
N ALA A 252 -9.60 -0.43 14.79
CA ALA A 252 -10.00 0.67 13.92
C ALA A 252 -10.24 0.23 12.46
N ILE A 253 -9.42 -0.67 11.93
CA ILE A 253 -9.60 -1.24 10.57
C ILE A 253 -10.89 -2.07 10.50
N VAL A 254 -11.12 -2.94 11.49
CA VAL A 254 -12.31 -3.78 11.54
C VAL A 254 -13.57 -2.95 11.78
N GLN A 255 -13.52 -1.89 12.59
CA GLN A 255 -14.61 -0.92 12.72
C GLN A 255 -14.97 -0.30 11.36
N VAL A 256 -13.99 0.23 10.60
CA VAL A 256 -14.29 0.88 9.31
C VAL A 256 -14.90 -0.12 8.32
N LEU A 257 -14.39 -1.35 8.28
CA LEU A 257 -14.95 -2.41 7.42
C LEU A 257 -16.37 -2.80 7.86
N LEU A 258 -16.64 -2.95 9.16
CA LEU A 258 -17.99 -3.21 9.69
C LEU A 258 -18.99 -2.09 9.38
N GLU A 259 -18.55 -0.82 9.50
CA GLU A 259 -19.41 0.34 9.29
C GLU A 259 -19.59 0.72 7.80
N GLN A 260 -18.82 0.14 6.87
CA GLN A 260 -18.86 0.47 5.44
C GLN A 260 -19.10 -0.71 4.47
N ALA A 261 -18.87 -1.96 4.87
CA ALA A 261 -19.04 -3.13 3.98
C ALA A 261 -20.47 -3.71 3.98
N SER A 262 -21.39 -3.19 4.80
CA SER A 262 -22.81 -3.55 4.75
C SER A 262 -23.47 -2.90 3.51
N PRO A 263 -24.27 -3.63 2.70
CA PRO A 263 -24.86 -4.94 2.99
C PRO A 263 -24.08 -6.15 2.44
N TRP A 264 -22.92 -5.95 1.79
CA TRP A 264 -22.17 -7.00 1.10
C TRP A 264 -21.47 -8.00 2.04
N LEU A 265 -21.17 -7.60 3.28
CA LEU A 265 -20.39 -8.41 4.22
C LEU A 265 -21.07 -8.54 5.59
N GLU A 266 -21.46 -9.77 5.95
CA GLU A 266 -21.83 -10.18 7.29
C GLU A 266 -20.64 -10.75 8.05
N TRP A 267 -20.60 -10.53 9.36
CA TRP A 267 -19.47 -10.87 10.21
C TRP A 267 -19.88 -11.83 11.32
N VAL A 268 -19.21 -12.98 11.41
CA VAL A 268 -19.37 -13.94 12.51
C VAL A 268 -18.01 -14.11 13.19
N VAL A 269 -17.82 -13.41 14.31
CA VAL A 269 -16.52 -13.27 14.98
C VAL A 269 -16.48 -14.07 16.27
N SER A 270 -15.39 -14.80 16.51
CA SER A 270 -15.11 -15.53 17.76
C SER A 270 -13.97 -14.86 18.54
N ALA A 271 -14.16 -14.69 19.84
CA ALA A 271 -13.17 -14.08 20.74
C ALA A 271 -13.26 -14.66 22.17
N ARG A 272 -12.18 -14.53 22.95
CA ARG A 272 -12.18 -14.86 24.39
C ARG A 272 -12.52 -13.68 25.31
N ARG A 273 -12.44 -12.45 24.80
CA ARG A 273 -12.69 -11.19 25.50
C ARG A 273 -13.48 -10.26 24.56
N ARG A 274 -14.16 -9.24 25.09
CA ARG A 274 -14.76 -8.17 24.26
C ARG A 274 -13.63 -7.39 23.55
N PRO A 275 -13.70 -7.20 22.21
CA PRO A 275 -12.79 -6.29 21.48
C PRO A 275 -12.94 -4.82 21.91
N GLY A 276 -12.04 -3.94 21.47
CA GLY A 276 -12.08 -2.50 21.74
C GLY A 276 -13.17 -1.72 20.97
N TRP A 277 -14.08 -2.44 20.30
CA TRP A 277 -15.09 -1.89 19.40
C TRP A 277 -16.19 -1.11 20.12
N PRO A 278 -16.91 -0.19 19.44
CA PRO A 278 -18.03 0.58 20.01
C PRO A 278 -19.31 -0.27 20.15
N LEU A 279 -19.23 -1.44 20.79
CA LEU A 279 -20.31 -2.43 20.92
C LEU A 279 -21.61 -1.84 21.50
N ALA A 280 -21.53 -0.87 22.41
CA ALA A 280 -22.71 -0.21 22.98
C ALA A 280 -23.51 0.59 21.93
N LYS A 281 -22.81 1.32 21.04
CA LYS A 281 -23.40 2.04 19.89
C LYS A 281 -24.06 1.05 18.93
N TRP A 282 -23.36 -0.03 18.59
CA TRP A 282 -23.88 -1.04 17.68
C TRP A 282 -25.08 -1.82 18.27
N LYS A 283 -25.10 -2.09 19.58
CA LYS A 283 -26.27 -2.68 20.26
C LYS A 283 -27.49 -1.75 20.22
N ALA A 284 -27.31 -0.46 20.51
CA ALA A 284 -28.38 0.53 20.43
C ALA A 284 -28.97 0.65 19.01
N ASN A 285 -28.14 0.45 17.98
CA ASN A 285 -28.56 0.42 16.58
C ASN A 285 -29.11 -0.94 16.10
N GLY A 286 -29.15 -1.98 16.95
CA GLY A 286 -29.55 -3.33 16.56
C GLY A 286 -28.56 -4.09 15.67
N TRP A 287 -27.31 -3.61 15.55
CA TRP A 287 -26.31 -4.13 14.61
C TRP A 287 -25.56 -5.38 15.07
N VAL A 288 -25.46 -5.62 16.38
CA VAL A 288 -24.65 -6.72 16.94
C VAL A 288 -25.44 -7.66 17.84
N HIS A 289 -25.32 -8.95 17.57
CA HIS A 289 -25.78 -10.03 18.45
C HIS A 289 -24.60 -10.63 19.20
N GLU A 290 -24.60 -10.59 20.55
CA GLU A 290 -23.56 -11.21 21.37
C GLU A 290 -24.00 -12.59 21.86
N VAL A 291 -23.19 -13.62 21.61
CA VAL A 291 -23.36 -14.99 22.13
C VAL A 291 -22.37 -15.17 23.30
N SER A 292 -22.87 -15.51 24.49
CA SER A 292 -22.06 -15.65 25.70
C SER A 292 -21.56 -17.08 25.94
N ALA A 293 -20.58 -17.27 26.82
CA ALA A 293 -20.12 -18.59 27.26
C ALA A 293 -21.25 -19.49 27.80
N GLN A 294 -22.25 -18.92 28.48
CA GLN A 294 -23.41 -19.65 29.00
C GLN A 294 -24.35 -20.15 27.88
N ALA A 295 -24.37 -19.49 26.72
CA ALA A 295 -25.05 -20.03 25.53
C ALA A 295 -24.25 -21.16 24.86
N LEU A 296 -23.03 -21.46 25.33
CA LEU A 296 -22.15 -22.50 24.78
C LEU A 296 -21.87 -23.67 25.75
N THR A 297 -22.31 -23.62 27.01
CA THR A 297 -22.27 -24.80 27.90
C THR A 297 -23.06 -25.96 27.28
N LEU A 298 -22.55 -27.19 27.40
CA LEU A 298 -23.28 -28.39 27.03
C LEU A 298 -24.44 -28.61 28.01
N THR A 299 -25.56 -29.11 27.52
CA THR A 299 -26.64 -29.65 28.35
C THR A 299 -26.27 -31.04 28.91
N PRO A 300 -26.98 -31.56 29.93
CA PRO A 300 -26.80 -32.94 30.38
C PRO A 300 -26.97 -33.98 29.25
N LEU A 301 -27.93 -33.73 28.34
CA LEU A 301 -28.20 -34.58 27.18
C LEU A 301 -27.04 -34.56 26.17
N GLU A 302 -26.48 -33.38 25.88
CA GLU A 302 -25.28 -33.26 25.04
C GLU A 302 -24.04 -33.88 25.70
N THR A 303 -23.93 -33.78 27.02
CA THR A 303 -22.84 -34.38 27.80
C THR A 303 -22.88 -35.90 27.71
N ALA A 304 -24.06 -36.51 27.89
CA ALA A 304 -24.27 -37.95 27.77
C ALA A 304 -23.87 -38.49 26.38
N ALA A 305 -24.37 -37.85 25.32
CA ALA A 305 -24.11 -38.29 23.95
C ALA A 305 -22.67 -38.00 23.45
N ILE A 306 -21.85 -37.25 24.21
CA ILE A 306 -20.39 -37.15 24.00
C ILE A 306 -19.63 -38.23 24.79
N LEU A 307 -20.03 -38.52 26.04
CA LEU A 307 -19.37 -39.50 26.91
C LEU A 307 -19.67 -40.96 26.51
N GLY A 308 -20.72 -41.20 25.73
CA GLY A 308 -21.13 -42.51 25.23
C GLY A 308 -22.38 -43.05 25.95
N ALA A 309 -23.16 -43.89 25.27
CA ALA A 309 -24.43 -44.39 25.80
C ALA A 309 -24.28 -45.28 27.05
N ASP A 310 -23.10 -45.88 27.24
CA ASP A 310 -22.81 -46.87 28.29
C ASP A 310 -22.40 -46.23 29.63
N ILE A 311 -22.55 -44.91 29.80
CA ILE A 311 -22.25 -44.21 31.05
C ILE A 311 -23.36 -44.41 32.11
N PRO A 312 -23.04 -44.87 33.34
CA PRO A 312 -23.98 -44.89 34.45
C PRO A 312 -24.51 -43.50 34.77
N ALA A 313 -25.81 -43.37 35.02
CA ALA A 313 -26.46 -42.07 35.25
C ALA A 313 -25.86 -41.26 36.42
N ALA A 314 -25.34 -41.93 37.46
CA ALA A 314 -24.65 -41.28 38.57
C ALA A 314 -23.28 -40.70 38.17
N GLU A 315 -22.50 -41.42 37.36
CA GLU A 315 -21.22 -40.95 36.82
C GLU A 315 -21.44 -39.80 35.83
N LEU A 316 -22.48 -39.89 35.00
CA LEU A 316 -22.89 -38.80 34.10
C LEU A 316 -23.25 -37.52 34.86
N HIS A 317 -24.01 -37.63 35.96
CA HIS A 317 -24.38 -36.47 36.76
C HIS A 317 -23.15 -35.84 37.44
N ASP A 318 -22.31 -36.64 38.10
CA ASP A 318 -21.08 -36.18 38.77
C ASP A 318 -20.11 -35.50 37.78
N LEU A 319 -19.89 -36.10 36.61
CA LEU A 319 -19.07 -35.49 35.55
C LEU A 319 -19.73 -34.24 34.95
N HIS A 320 -21.05 -34.19 34.81
CA HIS A 320 -21.72 -33.00 34.26
C HIS A 320 -21.64 -31.81 35.21
N GLU A 321 -21.95 -31.99 36.50
CA GLU A 321 -21.84 -30.94 37.52
C GLU A 321 -20.40 -30.42 37.62
N ARG A 322 -19.42 -31.32 37.78
CA ARG A 322 -18.01 -30.93 37.95
C ARG A 322 -17.35 -30.31 36.72
N THR A 323 -17.91 -30.53 35.52
CA THR A 323 -17.44 -29.87 34.30
C THR A 323 -18.23 -28.62 33.96
N GLU A 324 -19.35 -28.32 34.64
CA GLU A 324 -20.29 -27.24 34.31
C GLU A 324 -20.74 -27.25 32.82
N GLY A 325 -20.75 -28.43 32.20
CA GLY A 325 -20.97 -28.59 30.76
C GLY A 325 -19.87 -27.99 29.85
N TRP A 326 -18.67 -27.68 30.38
CA TRP A 326 -17.56 -27.15 29.60
C TRP A 326 -17.01 -28.21 28.62
N ALA A 327 -17.21 -27.96 27.32
CA ALA A 327 -17.03 -28.98 26.28
C ALA A 327 -15.65 -29.64 26.25
N MET A 328 -14.56 -28.93 26.56
CA MET A 328 -13.23 -29.53 26.59
C MET A 328 -12.97 -30.45 27.78
N ALA A 329 -13.51 -30.19 28.98
CA ALA A 329 -13.38 -31.14 30.08
C ALA A 329 -14.22 -32.40 29.84
N VAL A 330 -15.39 -32.28 29.20
CA VAL A 330 -16.20 -33.45 28.79
C VAL A 330 -15.45 -34.31 27.75
N GLN A 331 -14.78 -33.70 26.76
CA GLN A 331 -13.95 -34.46 25.80
C GLN A 331 -12.68 -35.04 26.44
N LEU A 332 -12.05 -34.34 27.40
CA LEU A 332 -10.92 -34.89 28.18
C LEU A 332 -11.34 -36.09 29.05
N ALA A 333 -12.47 -36.00 29.75
CA ALA A 333 -13.03 -37.09 30.53
C ALA A 333 -13.34 -38.32 29.65
N ARG A 334 -13.89 -38.09 28.44
CA ARG A 334 -14.08 -39.13 27.43
C ARG A 334 -12.76 -39.81 27.03
N LEU A 335 -11.72 -39.05 26.70
CA LEU A 335 -10.40 -39.60 26.29
C LEU A 335 -9.75 -40.42 27.42
N TRP A 336 -9.85 -39.92 28.66
CA TRP A 336 -9.37 -40.60 29.86
C TRP A 336 -10.11 -41.94 30.09
N ARG A 337 -11.45 -41.94 30.03
CA ARG A 337 -12.28 -43.18 30.11
C ARG A 337 -11.95 -44.16 28.98
N SER A 338 -11.78 -43.68 27.74
CA SER A 338 -11.47 -44.54 26.59
C SER A 338 -10.09 -45.21 26.63
N SER A 339 -9.19 -44.73 27.51
CA SER A 339 -7.86 -45.33 27.71
C SER A 339 -7.78 -46.27 28.94
N GLY A 340 -8.92 -46.81 29.38
CA GLY A 340 -9.00 -48.11 30.05
C GLY A 340 -8.99 -48.13 31.58
N ASP A 341 -8.90 -46.98 32.23
CA ASP A 341 -8.96 -46.87 33.70
C ASP A 341 -10.14 -45.99 34.11
N ALA A 342 -11.21 -46.64 34.56
CA ALA A 342 -12.46 -46.00 34.98
C ALA A 342 -12.56 -45.81 36.51
N SER A 343 -11.42 -45.74 37.21
CA SER A 343 -11.40 -45.62 38.67
C SER A 343 -11.74 -44.18 39.15
N LEU A 344 -13.04 -43.96 39.38
CA LEU A 344 -13.61 -42.70 39.92
C LEU A 344 -12.97 -42.20 41.23
N TYR A 345 -12.23 -43.05 41.94
CA TYR A 345 -11.44 -42.66 43.12
C TYR A 345 -10.48 -41.50 42.86
N GLY A 346 -9.92 -41.35 41.64
CA GLY A 346 -9.09 -40.20 41.28
C GLY A 346 -9.85 -38.87 41.25
N LEU A 347 -11.12 -38.88 40.85
CA LEU A 347 -11.95 -37.67 40.78
C LEU A 347 -12.46 -37.22 42.16
N ASN A 348 -12.66 -38.15 43.10
CA ASN A 348 -13.13 -37.85 44.46
C ASN A 348 -12.13 -37.08 45.34
N ALA A 349 -10.90 -36.85 44.88
CA ALA A 349 -9.91 -36.04 45.57
C ALA A 349 -10.06 -34.51 45.35
N PHE A 350 -10.96 -34.07 44.44
CA PHE A 350 -10.97 -32.68 43.96
C PHE A 350 -12.29 -31.93 44.23
N SER A 351 -12.17 -30.81 44.95
CA SER A 351 -13.20 -29.77 45.14
C SER A 351 -12.77 -28.43 44.50
N GLY A 352 -11.96 -28.51 43.42
CA GLY A 352 -11.29 -27.38 42.78
C GLY A 352 -12.08 -26.73 41.63
N ARG A 353 -11.41 -25.88 40.85
CA ARG A 353 -12.02 -25.22 39.68
C ARG A 353 -11.97 -26.14 38.46
N VAL A 354 -12.88 -25.87 37.52
CA VAL A 354 -13.02 -26.56 36.23
C VAL A 354 -11.71 -26.58 35.41
N THR A 355 -10.84 -25.57 35.57
CA THR A 355 -9.48 -25.52 34.98
C THR A 355 -8.57 -26.64 35.48
N ASP A 356 -8.57 -26.85 36.79
CA ASP A 356 -7.57 -27.64 37.51
C ASP A 356 -7.76 -29.13 37.18
N MET A 357 -9.02 -29.56 37.02
CA MET A 357 -9.40 -30.88 36.50
C MET A 357 -8.85 -31.13 35.09
N ALA A 358 -8.88 -30.12 34.20
CA ALA A 358 -8.46 -30.29 32.82
C ALA A 358 -6.93 -30.31 32.65
N GLU A 359 -6.18 -29.60 33.50
CA GLU A 359 -4.72 -29.75 33.57
C GLU A 359 -4.34 -31.16 34.04
N TYR A 360 -4.98 -31.67 35.10
CA TYR A 360 -4.79 -33.05 35.57
C TYR A 360 -5.11 -34.10 34.49
N LEU A 361 -6.27 -33.99 33.84
CA LEU A 361 -6.66 -34.91 32.76
C LEU A 361 -5.72 -34.83 31.55
N THR A 362 -5.19 -33.64 31.23
CA THR A 362 -4.17 -33.46 30.18
C THR A 362 -2.89 -34.21 30.53
N GLY A 363 -2.41 -34.10 31.79
CA GLY A 363 -1.26 -34.84 32.27
C GLY A 363 -1.45 -36.36 32.22
N GLN A 364 -2.61 -36.87 32.65
CA GLN A 364 -2.94 -38.30 32.60
C GLN A 364 -3.00 -38.85 31.16
N VAL A 365 -3.47 -38.06 30.19
CA VAL A 365 -3.45 -38.45 28.77
C VAL A 365 -2.03 -38.47 28.21
N VAL A 366 -1.20 -37.46 28.52
CA VAL A 366 0.19 -37.38 28.01
C VAL A 366 1.08 -38.49 28.59
N GLN A 367 0.95 -38.81 29.87
CA GLN A 367 1.76 -39.84 30.54
C GLN A 367 1.55 -41.26 29.97
N ARG A 368 0.43 -41.52 29.30
CA ARG A 368 0.10 -42.82 28.67
C ARG A 368 0.71 -43.00 27.27
N LEU A 369 1.31 -41.96 26.69
CA LEU A 369 1.92 -41.99 25.36
C LEU A 369 3.33 -42.60 25.39
N SER A 370 3.84 -43.07 24.24
CA SER A 370 5.23 -43.53 24.14
C SER A 370 6.21 -42.38 24.40
N TYR A 371 7.44 -42.71 24.81
CA TYR A 371 8.48 -41.71 25.09
C TYR A 371 8.76 -40.79 23.88
N GLU A 372 8.73 -41.35 22.67
CA GLU A 372 8.92 -40.64 21.41
C GLU A 372 7.77 -39.66 21.13
N CYS A 373 6.54 -40.08 21.42
CA CYS A 373 5.35 -39.23 21.33
C CYS A 373 5.33 -38.10 22.37
N GLN A 374 5.73 -38.39 23.62
CA GLN A 374 5.85 -37.37 24.67
C GLN A 374 6.94 -36.33 24.32
N ALA A 375 8.11 -36.80 23.88
CA ALA A 375 9.19 -35.93 23.42
C ALA A 375 8.75 -35.08 22.22
N PHE A 376 8.15 -35.68 21.20
CA PHE A 376 7.62 -34.95 20.03
C PHE A 376 6.64 -33.84 20.42
N LEU A 377 5.64 -34.14 21.25
CA LEU A 377 4.66 -33.14 21.68
C LEU A 377 5.34 -31.98 22.44
N ARG A 378 6.26 -32.29 23.36
CA ARG A 378 7.04 -31.28 24.11
C ARG A 378 7.87 -30.41 23.16
N ASP A 379 8.63 -31.01 22.25
CA ASP A 379 9.55 -30.31 21.36
C ASP A 379 8.79 -29.32 20.44
N MET A 380 7.52 -29.59 20.13
CA MET A 380 6.65 -28.73 19.32
C MET A 380 5.86 -27.68 20.11
N ALA A 381 5.77 -27.77 21.44
CA ALA A 381 4.81 -26.98 22.25
C ALA A 381 5.01 -25.46 22.17
N LEU A 382 6.25 -25.01 21.94
CA LEU A 382 6.60 -23.59 21.77
C LEU A 382 6.18 -22.99 20.43
N LEU A 383 5.81 -23.83 19.45
CA LEU A 383 5.40 -23.41 18.11
C LEU A 383 3.88 -23.14 18.09
N GLU A 384 3.48 -22.04 17.43
CA GLU A 384 2.06 -21.70 17.27
C GLU A 384 1.31 -22.67 16.34
N ARG A 385 2.04 -23.23 15.36
CA ARG A 385 1.60 -24.22 14.38
C ARG A 385 2.81 -24.98 13.85
N PHE A 386 2.63 -26.23 13.42
CA PHE A 386 3.69 -27.03 12.78
C PHE A 386 3.12 -28.06 11.80
N ASN A 387 3.96 -28.48 10.86
CA ASN A 387 3.75 -29.66 10.03
C ASN A 387 4.87 -30.68 10.29
N ALA A 388 4.86 -31.82 9.60
CA ALA A 388 5.91 -32.83 9.74
C ALA A 388 7.32 -32.29 9.39
N GLU A 389 7.43 -31.46 8.35
CA GLU A 389 8.71 -30.95 7.82
C GLU A 389 9.38 -29.96 8.78
N LEU A 390 8.61 -28.99 9.31
CA LEU A 390 9.09 -28.08 10.36
C LEU A 390 9.44 -28.84 11.64
N ALA A 391 8.66 -29.86 12.01
CA ALA A 391 8.94 -30.68 13.18
C ALA A 391 10.23 -31.51 13.02
N ASP A 392 10.47 -32.05 11.83
CA ASP A 392 11.70 -32.77 11.49
C ASP A 392 12.92 -31.84 11.41
N ALA A 393 12.77 -30.63 10.89
CA ALA A 393 13.80 -29.58 10.91
C ALA A 393 14.15 -29.13 12.34
N VAL A 394 13.15 -28.92 13.20
CA VAL A 394 13.33 -28.52 14.61
C VAL A 394 13.94 -29.64 15.46
N ARG A 395 13.60 -30.91 15.20
CA ARG A 395 14.08 -32.07 15.96
C ARG A 395 15.37 -32.68 15.40
N GLY A 396 15.80 -32.29 14.19
CA GLY A 396 16.93 -32.89 13.48
C GLY A 396 16.70 -34.34 13.09
N ARG A 397 15.47 -34.70 12.68
CA ARG A 397 15.00 -36.08 12.45
C ARG A 397 14.21 -36.19 11.14
N SER A 398 13.64 -37.37 10.88
CA SER A 398 12.77 -37.66 9.74
C SER A 398 11.63 -38.61 10.12
N ASP A 399 11.15 -38.53 11.36
CA ASP A 399 10.15 -39.43 11.96
C ASP A 399 8.87 -38.71 12.42
N SER A 400 8.81 -37.39 12.27
CA SER A 400 7.68 -36.57 12.72
C SER A 400 6.36 -36.96 12.06
N ALA A 401 6.38 -37.32 10.77
CA ALA A 401 5.19 -37.81 10.06
C ALA A 401 4.62 -39.11 10.65
N GLN A 402 5.47 -40.02 11.13
CA GLN A 402 5.06 -41.27 11.76
C GLN A 402 4.48 -41.02 13.17
N LEU A 403 5.10 -40.12 13.93
CA LEU A 403 4.65 -39.74 15.27
C LEU A 403 3.31 -39.00 15.21
N LEU A 404 3.12 -38.09 14.26
CA LEU A 404 1.82 -37.46 13.98
C LEU A 404 0.71 -38.48 13.66
N ALA A 405 1.03 -39.54 12.89
CA ALA A 405 0.07 -40.60 12.60
C ALA A 405 -0.30 -41.44 13.85
N GLN A 406 0.64 -41.66 14.78
CA GLN A 406 0.35 -42.30 16.07
C GLN A 406 -0.52 -41.41 16.97
N LEU A 407 -0.26 -40.10 16.97
CA LEU A 407 -0.97 -39.09 17.76
C LEU A 407 -2.37 -38.75 17.21
N ALA A 408 -2.78 -39.31 16.07
CA ALA A 408 -4.05 -39.02 15.40
C ALA A 408 -5.32 -39.36 16.22
N HIS A 409 -5.18 -40.06 17.35
CA HIS A 409 -6.27 -40.31 18.32
C HIS A 409 -6.48 -39.16 19.31
N LEU A 410 -5.59 -38.17 19.33
CA LEU A 410 -5.61 -37.01 20.23
C LEU A 410 -6.15 -35.72 19.57
N ASP A 411 -7.04 -35.80 18.58
CA ASP A 411 -7.57 -34.64 17.82
C ASP A 411 -8.20 -33.53 18.70
N ALA A 412 -8.54 -33.80 19.97
CA ALA A 412 -9.00 -32.79 20.93
C ALA A 412 -7.85 -31.91 21.50
N LEU A 413 -6.61 -32.44 21.49
CA LEU A 413 -5.42 -31.81 22.07
C LEU A 413 -4.36 -31.45 21.01
N LEU A 414 -4.35 -32.15 19.87
CA LEU A 414 -3.55 -31.83 18.69
C LEU A 414 -4.52 -31.56 17.53
N VAL A 415 -4.87 -30.30 17.33
CA VAL A 415 -5.94 -29.89 16.40
C VAL A 415 -5.38 -29.77 14.98
N PRO A 416 -5.82 -30.59 14.00
CA PRO A 416 -5.43 -30.42 12.62
C PRO A 416 -6.08 -29.16 12.04
N LEU A 417 -5.28 -28.41 11.29
CA LEU A 417 -5.60 -27.07 10.82
C LEU A 417 -6.02 -27.01 9.34
N ASP A 418 -5.85 -28.11 8.61
CA ASP A 418 -6.20 -28.24 7.20
C ASP A 418 -6.86 -29.59 6.90
N ALA A 419 -7.60 -29.65 5.79
CA ALA A 419 -8.27 -30.88 5.35
C ALA A 419 -7.27 -32.01 4.97
N GLY A 420 -6.01 -31.67 4.72
CA GLY A 420 -4.94 -32.64 4.47
C GLY A 420 -4.36 -33.27 5.74
N ARG A 421 -4.66 -32.74 6.94
CA ARG A 421 -4.00 -33.06 8.21
C ARG A 421 -2.47 -33.01 8.08
N GLN A 422 -1.96 -31.99 7.38
CA GLN A 422 -0.53 -31.71 7.26
C GLN A 422 -0.09 -30.70 8.33
N TRP A 423 -0.95 -29.71 8.64
CA TRP A 423 -0.69 -28.68 9.65
C TRP A 423 -1.49 -28.92 10.93
N PHE A 424 -0.88 -28.64 12.07
CA PHE A 424 -1.44 -28.85 13.40
C PHE A 424 -1.14 -27.66 14.34
N ARG A 425 -2.01 -27.45 15.35
CA ARG A 425 -1.70 -26.68 16.56
C ARG A 425 -2.00 -27.50 17.80
N HIS A 426 -1.26 -27.28 18.88
CA HIS A 426 -1.69 -27.77 20.20
C HIS A 426 -2.96 -27.03 20.64
N HIS A 427 -3.91 -27.74 21.25
CA HIS A 427 -4.94 -27.09 22.05
C HIS A 427 -4.27 -26.41 23.25
N ARG A 428 -4.75 -25.23 23.63
CA ARG A 428 -4.00 -24.34 24.54
C ARG A 428 -3.66 -24.98 25.89
N LEU A 429 -4.54 -25.82 26.44
CA LEU A 429 -4.28 -26.57 27.69
C LEU A 429 -3.09 -27.53 27.57
N LEU A 430 -2.96 -28.24 26.44
CA LEU A 430 -1.79 -29.09 26.18
C LEU A 430 -0.53 -28.24 26.02
N GLN A 431 -0.65 -27.09 25.34
CA GLN A 431 0.46 -26.16 25.16
C GLN A 431 0.97 -25.62 26.51
N ASP A 432 0.07 -25.13 27.36
CA ASP A 432 0.40 -24.59 28.69
C ASP A 432 0.93 -25.66 29.66
N PHE A 433 0.47 -26.91 29.54
CA PHE A 433 1.04 -28.05 30.28
C PHE A 433 2.47 -28.39 29.82
N LEU A 434 2.68 -28.56 28.51
CA LEU A 434 3.98 -28.96 27.97
C LEU A 434 5.05 -27.88 28.15
N ASN A 435 4.70 -26.60 27.99
CA ASN A 435 5.64 -25.48 28.11
C ASN A 435 6.29 -25.38 29.50
N GLN A 436 5.66 -25.91 30.56
CA GLN A 436 6.25 -25.97 31.91
C GLN A 436 7.46 -26.91 32.01
N SER A 437 7.62 -27.82 31.04
CA SER A 437 8.67 -28.85 31.03
C SER A 437 9.89 -28.52 30.15
N ILE A 438 9.93 -27.33 29.54
CA ILE A 438 10.94 -26.95 28.54
C ILE A 438 11.92 -25.93 29.14
N ASP A 439 13.21 -26.26 29.13
CA ASP A 439 14.25 -25.34 29.59
C ASP A 439 14.57 -24.25 28.55
N ALA A 440 15.21 -23.17 29.00
CA ALA A 440 15.53 -22.03 28.15
C ALA A 440 16.54 -22.31 27.02
N GLY A 441 17.37 -23.36 27.16
CA GLY A 441 18.30 -23.81 26.13
C GLY A 441 17.61 -24.60 25.03
N ALA A 442 16.79 -25.59 25.39
CA ALA A 442 15.92 -26.30 24.46
C ALA A 442 14.99 -25.32 23.72
N ALA A 443 14.37 -24.39 24.44
CA ALA A 443 13.50 -23.36 23.86
C ALA A 443 14.21 -22.50 22.80
N ARG A 444 15.45 -22.06 23.08
CA ARG A 444 16.27 -21.30 22.11
C ARG A 444 16.56 -22.11 20.85
N ASN A 445 16.90 -23.39 20.99
CA ASN A 445 17.20 -24.25 19.84
C ASN A 445 15.97 -24.47 18.95
N ILE A 446 14.81 -24.75 19.56
CA ILE A 446 13.52 -24.90 18.86
C ILE A 446 13.19 -23.64 18.05
N TYR A 447 13.30 -22.47 18.67
CA TYR A 447 13.02 -21.19 18.01
C TYR A 447 14.03 -20.83 16.90
N ASN A 448 15.33 -21.10 17.08
CA ASN A 448 16.33 -20.86 16.04
C ASN A 448 16.13 -21.78 14.81
N ALA A 449 15.82 -23.06 15.00
CA ALA A 449 15.54 -23.98 13.89
C ALA A 449 14.23 -23.62 13.16
N ALA A 450 13.17 -23.24 13.90
CA ALA A 450 11.93 -22.76 13.30
C ALA A 450 12.10 -21.45 12.53
N ALA A 451 12.95 -20.53 13.01
CA ALA A 451 13.28 -19.30 12.32
C ALA A 451 14.00 -19.56 10.98
N GLN A 452 14.92 -20.52 10.94
CA GLN A 452 15.63 -20.90 9.71
C GLN A 452 14.69 -21.54 8.68
N TRP A 453 13.86 -22.50 9.08
CA TRP A 453 12.89 -23.14 8.17
C TRP A 453 11.87 -22.13 7.60
N LEU A 454 11.37 -21.19 8.42
CA LEU A 454 10.46 -20.14 7.97
C LEU A 454 11.12 -19.09 7.05
N ALA A 455 12.45 -19.00 7.03
CA ALA A 455 13.20 -18.16 6.10
C ALA A 455 13.30 -18.79 4.71
N GLU A 456 13.48 -20.12 4.64
CA GLU A 456 13.42 -20.89 3.39
C GLU A 456 12.03 -20.77 2.74
N GLU A 457 10.98 -20.85 3.55
CA GLU A 457 9.57 -20.58 3.18
C GLU A 457 9.20 -19.08 3.06
N LYS A 458 10.17 -18.17 3.29
CA LYS A 458 10.04 -16.72 3.07
C LYS A 458 8.93 -16.03 3.87
N ASP A 459 8.46 -16.60 4.99
CA ASP A 459 7.60 -15.90 5.96
C ASP A 459 8.49 -15.07 6.91
N TRP A 460 9.24 -14.13 6.33
CA TRP A 460 10.32 -13.38 7.00
C TRP A 460 9.90 -12.71 8.31
N VAL A 461 8.64 -12.26 8.42
CA VAL A 461 8.09 -11.66 9.65
C VAL A 461 8.06 -12.69 10.79
N GLN A 462 7.62 -13.93 10.52
CA GLN A 462 7.62 -15.01 11.52
C GLN A 462 9.03 -15.55 11.77
N ALA A 463 9.87 -15.64 10.73
CA ALA A 463 11.27 -16.04 10.89
C ALA A 463 12.02 -15.11 11.86
N ILE A 464 11.92 -13.79 11.65
CA ILE A 464 12.48 -12.76 12.52
C ILE A 464 11.86 -12.85 13.94
N ARG A 465 10.53 -13.01 14.05
CA ARG A 465 9.86 -13.14 15.36
C ARG A 465 10.38 -14.33 16.16
N TYR A 466 10.59 -15.49 15.53
CA TYR A 466 11.15 -16.66 16.24
C TYR A 466 12.63 -16.47 16.60
N ALA A 467 13.45 -15.88 15.73
CA ALA A 467 14.84 -15.53 16.09
C ALA A 467 14.92 -14.55 17.29
N LEU A 468 13.98 -13.60 17.40
CA LEU A 468 13.89 -12.70 18.55
C LEU A 468 13.35 -13.40 19.81
N ARG A 469 12.39 -14.35 19.68
CA ARG A 469 11.98 -15.23 20.80
C ARG A 469 13.12 -16.13 21.29
N ALA A 470 14.02 -16.57 20.39
CA ALA A 470 15.28 -17.25 20.72
C ALA A 470 16.32 -16.35 21.42
N ARG A 471 16.05 -15.03 21.52
CA ARG A 471 16.99 -13.98 21.95
C ARG A 471 18.23 -13.87 21.05
N ASP A 472 18.06 -14.19 19.78
CA ASP A 472 19.12 -14.19 18.76
C ASP A 472 18.96 -12.99 17.81
N THR A 473 19.20 -11.79 18.34
CA THR A 473 19.09 -10.52 17.59
C THR A 473 19.97 -10.53 16.34
N ARG A 474 21.11 -11.24 16.37
CA ARG A 474 21.98 -11.38 15.20
C ARG A 474 21.29 -12.17 14.10
N LEU A 475 20.77 -13.36 14.39
CA LEU A 475 20.01 -14.14 13.41
C LEU A 475 18.81 -13.34 12.87
N ALA A 476 18.12 -12.58 13.73
CA ALA A 476 17.01 -11.72 13.31
C ALA A 476 17.45 -10.62 12.30
N VAL A 477 18.61 -9.98 12.49
CA VAL A 477 19.16 -9.01 11.54
C VAL A 477 19.67 -9.70 10.26
N ASP A 478 20.37 -10.82 10.38
CA ASP A 478 20.83 -11.62 9.23
C ASP A 478 19.64 -12.08 8.35
N LEU A 479 18.48 -12.37 8.96
CA LEU A 479 17.22 -12.68 8.26
C LEU A 479 16.58 -11.44 7.60
N LEU A 480 16.64 -10.27 8.24
CA LEU A 480 16.20 -9.01 7.61
C LEU A 480 17.03 -8.68 6.36
N VAL A 481 18.35 -8.90 6.42
CA VAL A 481 19.25 -8.72 5.27
C VAL A 481 18.91 -9.70 4.14
N GLN A 482 18.62 -10.97 4.45
CA GLN A 482 18.19 -11.97 3.48
C GLN A 482 16.81 -11.67 2.85
N ALA A 483 15.89 -11.06 3.62
CA ALA A 483 14.63 -10.55 3.09
C ALA A 483 14.82 -9.37 2.10
N GLY A 484 15.96 -8.68 2.16
CA GLY A 484 16.36 -7.59 1.26
C GLY A 484 16.78 -6.29 1.98
N GLY A 485 16.72 -6.22 3.32
CA GLY A 485 17.07 -5.02 4.07
C GLY A 485 16.27 -3.78 3.61
N TRP A 486 16.97 -2.73 3.17
CA TRP A 486 16.34 -1.51 2.63
C TRP A 486 15.61 -1.74 1.29
N GLU A 487 16.01 -2.76 0.52
CA GLU A 487 15.51 -3.02 -0.84
C GLU A 487 14.02 -3.42 -0.85
N VAL A 488 13.50 -3.96 0.27
CA VAL A 488 12.08 -4.38 0.41
C VAL A 488 11.10 -3.21 0.27
N VAL A 489 11.53 -1.96 0.49
CA VAL A 489 10.73 -0.74 0.25
C VAL A 489 10.48 -0.52 -1.25
N LEU A 490 11.39 -0.95 -2.13
CA LEU A 490 11.23 -0.87 -3.60
C LEU A 490 10.53 -2.10 -4.20
N HIS A 491 10.55 -3.25 -3.53
CA HIS A 491 9.81 -4.44 -3.97
C HIS A 491 8.39 -4.46 -3.36
N ASN A 492 8.28 -4.65 -2.05
CA ASN A 492 7.01 -4.83 -1.34
C ASN A 492 6.36 -3.50 -0.92
N GLY A 493 7.16 -2.50 -0.55
CA GLY A 493 6.68 -1.16 -0.18
C GLY A 493 6.76 -0.85 1.32
N ILE A 494 6.42 0.40 1.67
CA ILE A 494 6.60 0.97 3.02
C ILE A 494 5.89 0.13 4.11
N ARG A 495 4.70 -0.43 3.84
CA ARG A 495 3.96 -1.26 4.80
C ARG A 495 4.76 -2.50 5.24
N TYR A 496 5.27 -3.26 4.29
CA TYR A 496 5.98 -4.51 4.59
C TYR A 496 7.33 -4.27 5.27
N ALA A 497 8.05 -3.23 4.82
CA ALA A 497 9.26 -2.74 5.49
C ALA A 497 8.99 -2.36 6.95
N GLU A 498 7.87 -1.68 7.23
CA GLU A 498 7.44 -1.33 8.58
C GLU A 498 7.02 -2.56 9.40
N SER A 499 6.31 -3.53 8.81
CA SER A 499 5.97 -4.81 9.47
C SER A 499 7.22 -5.59 9.91
N LEU A 500 8.27 -5.59 9.10
CA LEU A 500 9.57 -6.18 9.45
C LEU A 500 10.26 -5.38 10.58
N ARG A 501 10.31 -4.05 10.46
CA ARG A 501 10.88 -3.15 11.48
C ARG A 501 10.22 -3.34 12.85
N GLN A 502 8.90 -3.45 12.90
CA GLN A 502 8.11 -3.55 14.14
C GLN A 502 8.33 -4.84 14.94
N GLN A 503 9.06 -5.84 14.42
CA GLN A 503 9.40 -7.02 15.24
C GLN A 503 10.53 -6.73 16.25
N PHE A 504 11.37 -5.72 16.00
CA PHE A 504 12.59 -5.44 16.78
C PHE A 504 12.36 -4.47 17.96
N ASP A 505 13.21 -4.57 18.98
CA ASP A 505 13.17 -3.68 20.15
C ASP A 505 13.91 -2.34 19.90
N GLU A 506 13.65 -1.34 20.75
CA GLU A 506 14.27 -0.01 20.64
C GLU A 506 15.80 -0.07 20.69
N LYS A 507 16.36 -1.09 21.36
CA LYS A 507 17.80 -1.34 21.40
C LYS A 507 18.31 -1.74 20.03
N ALA A 508 17.81 -2.81 19.43
CA ALA A 508 18.24 -3.24 18.09
C ALA A 508 17.99 -2.15 17.05
N LEU A 509 16.85 -1.46 17.12
CA LEU A 509 16.50 -0.34 16.23
C LEU A 509 17.47 0.85 16.34
N SER A 510 18.10 1.07 17.50
CA SER A 510 19.10 2.14 17.69
C SER A 510 20.55 1.68 17.53
N THR A 511 20.85 0.38 17.66
CA THR A 511 22.22 -0.15 17.58
C THR A 511 22.58 -0.85 16.27
N GLU A 512 21.65 -1.48 15.55
CA GLU A 512 22.01 -2.36 14.42
C GLU A 512 22.09 -1.62 13.07
N PRO A 513 23.22 -1.72 12.32
CA PRO A 513 23.42 -0.98 11.07
C PRO A 513 22.29 -1.14 10.03
N ASP A 514 21.86 -2.37 9.75
CA ASP A 514 20.80 -2.62 8.75
C ASP A 514 19.44 -2.06 9.16
N LEU A 515 19.11 -2.08 10.45
CA LEU A 515 17.88 -1.45 10.97
C LEU A 515 17.94 0.07 10.89
N LEU A 516 19.11 0.67 11.15
CA LEU A 516 19.32 2.12 10.99
C LEU A 516 19.19 2.55 9.51
N LEU A 517 19.71 1.77 8.56
CA LEU A 517 19.53 2.02 7.11
C LEU A 517 18.06 1.88 6.67
N LEU A 518 17.38 0.82 7.11
CA LEU A 518 15.96 0.60 6.81
C LEU A 518 15.11 1.76 7.32
N GLN A 519 15.33 2.17 8.58
CA GLN A 519 14.64 3.30 9.19
C GLN A 519 14.94 4.61 8.47
N ALA A 520 16.20 4.91 8.15
CA ALA A 520 16.55 6.11 7.41
C ALA A 520 15.80 6.20 6.07
N TYR A 521 15.68 5.08 5.33
CA TYR A 521 14.94 5.07 4.08
C TYR A 521 13.43 5.23 4.28
N LEU A 522 12.86 4.58 5.30
CA LEU A 522 11.44 4.71 5.67
C LEU A 522 11.08 6.16 6.03
N HIS A 523 11.85 6.80 6.93
CA HIS A 523 11.63 8.20 7.31
C HIS A 523 11.79 9.15 6.11
N ALA A 524 12.77 8.93 5.23
CA ALA A 524 12.92 9.71 4.00
C ALA A 524 11.69 9.59 3.07
N LYS A 525 11.16 8.37 2.90
CA LYS A 525 9.94 8.07 2.11
C LYS A 525 8.66 8.67 2.70
N LEU A 526 8.58 8.79 4.03
CA LEU A 526 7.45 9.41 4.74
C LEU A 526 7.52 10.94 4.75
N GLY A 527 8.72 11.52 4.59
CA GLY A 527 8.95 12.96 4.66
C GLY A 527 9.58 13.44 5.97
N GLU A 528 10.01 12.52 6.81
CA GLU A 528 10.54 12.75 8.16
C GLU A 528 12.07 12.94 8.10
N HIS A 529 12.51 13.83 7.21
CA HIS A 529 13.91 13.95 6.78
C HIS A 529 14.90 14.25 7.91
N ALA A 530 14.45 14.91 8.99
CA ALA A 530 15.27 15.14 10.18
C ALA A 530 15.67 13.83 10.88
N LEU A 531 14.74 12.87 11.01
CA LEU A 531 15.02 11.54 11.56
C LEU A 531 15.90 10.73 10.60
N ALA A 532 15.59 10.78 9.29
CA ALA A 532 16.39 10.10 8.27
C ALA A 532 17.87 10.52 8.33
N ASN A 533 18.15 11.82 8.41
CA ASN A 533 19.51 12.34 8.47
C ASN A 533 20.20 12.02 9.80
N GLN A 534 19.50 12.11 10.94
CA GLN A 534 20.05 11.71 12.25
C GLN A 534 20.51 10.25 12.27
N LEU A 535 19.73 9.34 11.68
CA LEU A 535 20.07 7.92 11.56
C LEU A 535 21.25 7.68 10.61
N LEU A 536 21.31 8.41 9.50
CA LEU A 536 22.42 8.37 8.55
C LEU A 536 23.73 8.93 9.13
N ASP A 537 23.67 9.93 10.00
CA ASP A 537 24.86 10.44 10.69
C ASP A 537 25.33 9.50 11.79
N LEU A 538 24.41 8.89 12.55
CA LEU A 538 24.74 7.91 13.60
C LEU A 538 25.40 6.63 13.05
N ILE A 539 25.07 6.23 11.82
CA ILE A 539 25.63 5.04 11.17
C ILE A 539 26.88 5.32 10.30
N ARG A 540 27.15 6.58 9.96
CA ARG A 540 28.11 7.05 8.94
C ARG A 540 29.48 6.36 9.00
N ASP A 541 30.07 6.30 10.19
CA ASP A 541 31.43 5.77 10.38
C ASP A 541 31.43 4.24 10.61
N ARG A 542 30.27 3.70 11.01
CA ARG A 542 30.09 2.28 11.37
C ARG A 542 29.98 1.38 10.14
N VAL A 543 29.52 1.91 9.00
CA VAL A 543 29.39 1.14 7.75
C VAL A 543 30.69 0.98 6.98
N GLN A 544 31.74 1.76 7.26
CA GLN A 544 32.94 1.84 6.42
C GLN A 544 33.75 0.52 6.35
N ALA A 545 33.60 -0.35 7.35
CA ALA A 545 34.29 -1.63 7.42
C ALA A 545 33.62 -2.76 6.60
N ASP A 546 32.33 -2.64 6.24
CA ASP A 546 31.62 -3.60 5.41
C ASP A 546 31.26 -2.97 4.05
N ARG A 547 31.79 -3.55 2.98
CA ARG A 547 31.59 -3.07 1.61
C ARG A 547 30.12 -3.11 1.16
N ARG A 548 29.30 -4.00 1.74
CA ARG A 548 27.83 -4.05 1.53
C ARG A 548 27.16 -2.87 2.22
N LEU A 549 27.38 -2.69 3.52
CA LEU A 549 26.81 -1.58 4.29
C LEU A 549 27.25 -0.21 3.75
N ALA A 550 28.51 -0.05 3.34
CA ALA A 550 29.00 1.19 2.72
C ALA A 550 28.29 1.52 1.40
N ARG A 551 28.02 0.50 0.56
CA ARG A 551 27.20 0.62 -0.66
C ARG A 551 25.76 1.03 -0.31
N ASP A 552 25.13 0.30 0.61
CA ASP A 552 23.72 0.48 0.96
C ASP A 552 23.49 1.84 1.63
N PHE A 553 24.41 2.27 2.49
CA PHE A 553 24.46 3.62 3.05
C PHE A 553 24.56 4.71 1.98
N HIS A 554 25.44 4.54 0.97
CA HIS A 554 25.54 5.50 -0.13
C HIS A 554 24.23 5.61 -0.92
N VAL A 555 23.52 4.50 -1.17
CA VAL A 555 22.21 4.52 -1.83
C VAL A 555 21.15 5.19 -0.97
N VAL A 556 20.99 4.77 0.30
CA VAL A 556 19.95 5.32 1.19
C VAL A 556 20.18 6.82 1.45
N ARG A 557 21.44 7.25 1.62
CA ARG A 557 21.76 8.69 1.73
C ARG A 557 21.43 9.45 0.45
N THR A 558 21.86 8.96 -0.71
CA THR A 558 21.53 9.56 -2.01
C THR A 558 20.01 9.71 -2.22
N LEU A 559 19.22 8.74 -1.75
CA LEU A 559 17.76 8.80 -1.77
C LEU A 559 17.21 9.83 -0.78
N ALA A 560 17.70 9.84 0.47
CA ALA A 560 17.28 10.80 1.50
C ALA A 560 17.56 12.25 1.08
N ASP A 561 18.76 12.52 0.56
CA ASP A 561 19.15 13.81 -0.02
C ASP A 561 18.24 14.17 -1.20
N GLY A 562 18.03 13.24 -2.13
CA GLY A 562 17.16 13.45 -3.30
C GLY A 562 15.71 13.74 -2.92
N TYR A 563 15.21 13.17 -1.83
CA TYR A 563 13.90 13.46 -1.28
C TYR A 563 13.76 14.89 -0.73
N ILE A 564 14.86 15.56 -0.37
CA ILE A 564 14.89 16.99 -0.01
C ILE A 564 15.44 17.90 -1.14
N ASP A 565 15.50 17.39 -2.38
CA ASP A 565 16.07 18.06 -3.56
C ASP A 565 17.56 18.44 -3.39
N GLN A 566 18.30 17.70 -2.55
CA GLN A 566 19.75 17.78 -2.45
C GLN A 566 20.36 16.61 -3.24
N PHE A 567 21.46 16.85 -3.95
CA PHE A 567 22.07 15.86 -4.85
C PHE A 567 23.57 16.12 -4.92
N ASP A 568 24.36 15.12 -4.50
CA ASP A 568 25.83 15.16 -4.45
C ASP A 568 26.45 13.94 -5.15
N LEU A 569 25.86 13.52 -6.29
CA LEU A 569 26.46 12.47 -7.12
C LEU A 569 27.48 13.08 -8.08
N PRO A 570 28.71 12.51 -8.20
CA PRO A 570 29.70 13.00 -9.14
C PRO A 570 29.24 12.80 -10.59
N ASN A 571 29.66 13.72 -11.46
CA ASN A 571 29.39 13.64 -12.89
C ASN A 571 30.30 12.59 -13.55
N GLY A 572 29.71 11.55 -14.13
CA GLY A 572 30.40 10.62 -15.06
C GLY A 572 30.55 9.18 -14.58
N GLU A 573 30.64 8.91 -13.27
CA GLU A 573 30.88 7.54 -12.79
C GLU A 573 29.60 6.69 -12.77
N SER A 574 29.57 5.62 -13.57
CA SER A 574 28.64 4.51 -13.31
C SER A 574 28.98 3.92 -11.95
N ALA A 575 28.03 3.94 -11.01
CA ALA A 575 28.26 3.40 -9.67
C ALA A 575 28.69 1.92 -9.77
N PRO A 576 29.86 1.52 -9.23
CA PRO A 576 30.33 0.15 -9.30
C PRO A 576 29.57 -0.71 -8.29
N GLY A 577 28.43 -1.25 -8.72
CA GLY A 577 27.56 -2.10 -7.93
C GLY A 577 27.20 -3.39 -8.66
N ASP A 578 27.55 -4.53 -8.07
CA ASP A 578 27.20 -5.86 -8.58
C ASP A 578 25.68 -6.15 -8.50
N ASN A 579 24.93 -5.35 -7.73
CA ASN A 579 23.47 -5.36 -7.68
C ASN A 579 22.86 -4.35 -8.70
N MET A 580 22.04 -4.85 -9.62
CA MET A 580 21.32 -4.03 -10.60
C MET A 580 20.28 -3.08 -9.98
N LEU A 581 19.69 -3.42 -8.83
CA LEU A 581 18.75 -2.53 -8.13
C LEU A 581 19.47 -1.29 -7.61
N THR A 582 20.62 -1.46 -6.94
CA THR A 582 21.52 -0.37 -6.51
C THR A 582 21.85 0.54 -7.70
N ALA A 583 22.31 -0.04 -8.82
CA ALA A 583 22.71 0.73 -10.00
C ALA A 583 21.52 1.49 -10.62
N GLY A 584 20.35 0.87 -10.79
CA GLY A 584 19.15 1.54 -11.31
C GLY A 584 18.64 2.65 -10.38
N THR A 585 18.75 2.45 -9.07
CA THR A 585 18.34 3.42 -8.05
C THR A 585 19.21 4.68 -8.08
N LEU A 586 20.53 4.52 -8.17
CA LEU A 586 21.47 5.64 -8.31
C LEU A 586 21.35 6.33 -9.67
N GLU A 587 21.01 5.60 -10.74
CA GLU A 587 20.66 6.22 -12.02
C GLU A 587 19.38 7.06 -11.94
N CYS A 588 18.31 6.61 -11.25
CA CYS A 588 17.13 7.45 -11.02
C CYS A 588 17.48 8.76 -10.30
N ALA A 589 18.29 8.70 -9.24
CA ALA A 589 18.75 9.89 -8.53
C ALA A 589 19.60 10.82 -9.42
N ARG A 590 20.52 10.27 -10.23
CA ARG A 590 21.30 11.04 -11.21
C ARG A 590 20.41 11.65 -12.30
N ALA A 591 19.33 10.98 -12.74
CA ALA A 591 18.39 11.54 -13.70
C ALA A 591 17.63 12.75 -13.14
N LEU A 592 17.29 12.73 -11.84
CA LEU A 592 16.74 13.89 -11.12
C LEU A 592 17.77 15.01 -10.93
N GLN A 593 19.02 14.70 -10.59
CA GLN A 593 20.11 15.68 -10.54
C GLN A 593 20.32 16.37 -11.91
N ALA A 594 20.34 15.61 -13.00
CA ALA A 594 20.44 16.13 -14.36
C ALA A 594 19.21 17.01 -14.72
N LEU A 595 17.99 16.59 -14.34
CA LEU A 595 16.77 17.38 -14.49
C LEU A 595 16.85 18.71 -13.71
N LYS A 596 17.31 18.68 -12.46
CA LYS A 596 17.56 19.88 -11.62
C LYS A 596 18.54 20.85 -12.30
N GLN A 597 19.62 20.33 -12.88
CA GLN A 597 20.63 21.12 -13.61
C GLN A 597 20.19 21.54 -15.03
N GLY A 598 19.02 21.10 -15.51
CA GLY A 598 18.51 21.38 -16.87
C GLY A 598 19.16 20.54 -17.98
N GLN A 599 19.92 19.50 -17.64
CA GLN A 599 20.62 18.61 -18.58
C GLN A 599 19.69 17.51 -19.10
N LEU A 600 18.61 17.90 -19.81
CA LEU A 600 17.52 16.98 -20.17
C LEU A 600 17.96 15.77 -21.00
N SER A 601 18.92 15.92 -21.92
CA SER A 601 19.46 14.81 -22.71
C SER A 601 20.13 13.73 -21.86
N LEU A 602 20.91 14.13 -20.85
CA LEU A 602 21.53 13.21 -19.91
C LEU A 602 20.47 12.55 -19.02
N SER A 603 19.51 13.34 -18.51
CA SER A 603 18.40 12.82 -17.71
C SER A 603 17.61 11.74 -18.47
N LEU A 604 17.27 11.99 -19.74
CA LEU A 604 16.53 11.05 -20.59
C LEU A 604 17.33 9.77 -20.91
N GLN A 605 18.65 9.88 -21.13
CA GLN A 605 19.53 8.72 -21.32
C GLN A 605 19.61 7.87 -20.05
N VAL A 606 19.85 8.50 -18.90
CA VAL A 606 20.06 7.82 -17.62
C VAL A 606 18.76 7.18 -17.12
N ILE A 607 17.60 7.84 -17.25
CA ILE A 607 16.33 7.27 -16.77
C ILE A 607 15.89 6.03 -17.58
N ARG A 608 16.20 5.99 -18.88
CA ARG A 608 15.98 4.81 -19.72
C ARG A 608 16.90 3.65 -19.35
N SER A 609 18.14 3.95 -18.95
CA SER A 609 19.09 2.97 -18.38
C SER A 609 18.55 2.38 -17.07
N ALA A 610 18.04 3.25 -16.18
CA ALA A 610 17.43 2.85 -14.91
C ALA A 610 16.17 1.99 -15.12
N HIS A 611 15.29 2.39 -16.05
CA HIS A 611 14.08 1.65 -16.41
C HIS A 611 14.39 0.20 -16.78
N VAL A 612 15.38 -0.02 -17.65
CA VAL A 612 15.80 -1.38 -18.04
C VAL A 612 16.27 -2.19 -16.83
N LYS A 613 17.07 -1.61 -15.92
CA LYS A 613 17.52 -2.29 -14.69
C LYS A 613 16.38 -2.63 -13.74
N MET A 614 15.50 -1.67 -13.43
CA MET A 614 14.33 -1.86 -12.56
C MET A 614 13.42 -2.98 -13.05
N ARG A 615 13.23 -3.08 -14.38
CA ARG A 615 12.46 -4.15 -15.01
C ARG A 615 13.16 -5.52 -14.93
N VAL A 616 14.49 -5.58 -15.07
CA VAL A 616 15.26 -6.84 -14.96
C VAL A 616 15.25 -7.40 -13.54
N VAL A 617 15.32 -6.55 -12.50
CA VAL A 617 15.20 -6.98 -11.10
C VAL A 617 13.74 -7.18 -10.63
N GLY A 618 12.75 -6.88 -11.47
CA GLY A 618 11.34 -7.04 -11.11
C GLY A 618 10.80 -6.03 -10.09
N SER A 619 11.46 -4.88 -9.89
CA SER A 619 10.91 -3.81 -9.05
C SER A 619 9.85 -3.02 -9.84
N SER A 620 8.60 -3.45 -9.77
CA SER A 620 7.47 -2.78 -10.42
C SER A 620 7.32 -1.32 -9.98
N ARG A 621 7.60 -1.00 -8.70
CA ARG A 621 7.57 0.38 -8.18
C ARG A 621 8.70 1.21 -8.78
N GLY A 622 9.92 0.68 -8.80
CA GLY A 622 11.06 1.27 -9.51
C GLY A 622 10.73 1.55 -10.98
N GLU A 623 10.08 0.59 -11.65
CA GLU A 623 9.66 0.71 -13.05
C GLU A 623 8.58 1.79 -13.26
N SER A 624 7.69 2.02 -12.29
CA SER A 624 6.72 3.13 -12.32
C SER A 624 7.39 4.49 -12.13
N TYR A 625 8.30 4.63 -11.16
CA TYR A 625 9.04 5.90 -10.96
C TYR A 625 9.82 6.29 -12.24
N CYS A 626 10.50 5.33 -12.88
CA CYS A 626 11.23 5.58 -14.13
C CYS A 626 10.34 6.19 -15.23
N ARG A 627 9.11 5.69 -15.40
CA ARG A 627 8.16 6.22 -16.39
C ARG A 627 7.67 7.62 -16.05
N ILE A 628 7.42 7.91 -14.78
CA ILE A 628 7.02 9.25 -14.31
C ILE A 628 8.13 10.27 -14.61
N HIS A 629 9.37 9.92 -14.29
CA HIS A 629 10.53 10.75 -14.59
C HIS A 629 10.75 10.91 -16.11
N GLU A 630 10.67 9.85 -16.91
CA GLU A 630 10.80 9.92 -18.37
C GLU A 630 9.71 10.82 -19.00
N ALA A 631 8.46 10.64 -18.61
CA ALA A 631 7.34 11.46 -19.10
C ALA A 631 7.54 12.95 -18.78
N GLN A 632 8.05 13.27 -17.58
CA GLN A 632 8.33 14.65 -17.18
C GLN A 632 9.48 15.27 -18.00
N VAL A 633 10.55 14.51 -18.26
CA VAL A 633 11.68 14.98 -19.09
C VAL A 633 11.23 15.21 -20.54
N LEU A 634 10.44 14.30 -21.11
CA LEU A 634 9.90 14.43 -22.48
C LEU A 634 9.00 15.68 -22.63
N ALA A 635 8.15 15.96 -21.63
CA ALA A 635 7.33 17.17 -21.63
C ALA A 635 8.21 18.43 -21.65
N LEU A 636 9.28 18.46 -20.84
CA LEU A 636 10.20 19.59 -20.75
C LEU A 636 11.04 19.79 -22.02
N THR A 637 11.42 18.71 -22.72
CA THR A 637 12.02 18.79 -24.07
C THR A 637 11.04 19.19 -25.16
N GLY A 638 9.74 19.33 -24.85
CA GLY A 638 8.69 19.71 -25.79
C GLY A 638 8.01 18.54 -26.53
N ASP A 639 8.40 17.29 -26.25
CA ASP A 639 7.70 16.11 -26.79
C ASP A 639 6.49 15.76 -25.91
N ILE A 640 5.50 16.65 -25.99
CA ILE A 640 4.21 16.52 -25.31
C ILE A 640 3.49 15.23 -25.74
N ALA A 641 3.69 14.77 -26.98
CA ALA A 641 3.01 13.59 -27.51
C ALA A 641 3.57 12.29 -26.90
N ALA A 642 4.89 12.09 -26.89
CA ALA A 642 5.50 10.95 -26.24
C ALA A 642 5.32 11.00 -24.71
N SER A 643 5.41 12.20 -24.11
CA SER A 643 5.10 12.38 -22.69
C SER A 643 3.68 11.91 -22.34
N ALA A 644 2.66 12.36 -23.07
CA ALA A 644 1.27 11.94 -22.84
C ALA A 644 1.09 10.42 -22.98
N GLN A 645 1.74 9.80 -23.98
CA GLN A 645 1.71 8.35 -24.16
C GLN A 645 2.34 7.60 -22.97
N ILE A 646 3.49 8.05 -22.46
CA ILE A 646 4.12 7.41 -21.28
C ILE A 646 3.29 7.64 -20.02
N VAL A 647 2.64 8.80 -19.85
CA VAL A 647 1.69 9.02 -18.73
C VAL A 647 0.52 8.05 -18.80
N ASP A 648 -0.12 7.88 -19.95
CA ASP A 648 -1.28 6.98 -20.10
C ASP A 648 -0.88 5.50 -19.94
N ILE A 649 0.32 5.12 -20.40
CA ILE A 649 0.92 3.81 -20.11
C ILE A 649 1.21 3.66 -18.61
N ALA A 650 1.79 4.65 -17.94
CA ALA A 650 2.13 4.60 -16.52
C ALA A 650 0.88 4.49 -15.63
N VAL A 651 -0.17 5.26 -15.93
CA VAL A 651 -1.48 5.16 -15.24
C VAL A 651 -2.09 3.78 -15.46
N THR A 652 -2.12 3.27 -16.70
CA THR A 652 -2.69 1.95 -17.01
C THR A 652 -1.93 0.81 -16.34
N ILE A 653 -0.60 0.86 -16.33
CA ILE A 653 0.24 -0.13 -15.64
C ILE A 653 0.02 -0.05 -14.14
N ALA A 654 0.05 1.14 -13.53
CA ALA A 654 -0.19 1.31 -12.10
C ALA A 654 -1.59 0.82 -11.69
N ASP A 655 -2.63 1.06 -12.49
CA ASP A 655 -3.98 0.57 -12.24
C ASP A 655 -4.07 -0.96 -12.28
N SER A 656 -3.44 -1.60 -13.27
CA SER A 656 -3.44 -3.07 -13.38
C SER A 656 -2.56 -3.78 -12.34
N GLN A 657 -1.47 -3.14 -11.89
CA GLN A 657 -0.50 -3.70 -10.94
C GLN A 657 -0.86 -3.41 -9.48
N PHE A 658 -1.22 -2.17 -9.15
CA PHE A 658 -1.45 -1.68 -7.79
C PHE A 658 -2.89 -1.21 -7.52
N GLY A 659 -3.69 -0.91 -8.55
CA GLY A 659 -5.11 -0.59 -8.42
C GLY A 659 -5.47 0.90 -8.54
N SER A 660 -6.78 1.16 -8.62
CA SER A 660 -7.35 2.50 -8.83
C SER A 660 -7.08 3.47 -7.69
N GLU A 661 -6.97 2.95 -6.47
CA GLU A 661 -6.73 3.72 -5.25
C GLU A 661 -5.24 3.82 -4.89
N SER A 662 -4.32 3.33 -5.75
CA SER A 662 -2.89 3.22 -5.38
C SER A 662 -2.14 4.55 -5.36
N SER A 663 -1.19 4.67 -4.43
CA SER A 663 -0.28 5.83 -4.35
C SER A 663 0.57 5.98 -5.62
N VAL A 664 1.00 4.87 -6.21
CA VAL A 664 1.75 4.84 -7.48
C VAL A 664 0.92 5.38 -8.65
N ARG A 665 -0.38 5.03 -8.72
CA ARG A 665 -1.30 5.59 -9.72
C ARG A 665 -1.54 7.08 -9.48
N ALA A 666 -1.69 7.52 -8.23
CA ALA A 666 -1.84 8.93 -7.88
C ALA A 666 -0.66 9.79 -8.39
N LEU A 667 0.58 9.31 -8.21
CA LEU A 667 1.79 9.98 -8.71
C LEU A 667 1.81 10.11 -10.24
N ALA A 668 1.43 9.07 -10.99
CA ALA A 668 1.26 9.18 -12.44
C ALA A 668 0.09 10.11 -12.83
N GLY A 669 -0.96 10.12 -12.01
CA GLY A 669 -2.12 10.99 -12.10
C GLY A 669 -1.78 12.49 -12.03
N CYS A 670 -0.75 12.87 -11.27
CA CYS A 670 -0.26 14.26 -11.23
C CYS A 670 0.20 14.76 -12.61
N LEU A 671 0.87 13.92 -13.41
CA LEU A 671 1.22 14.25 -14.79
C LEU A 671 0.03 14.19 -15.74
N LYS A 672 -0.94 13.28 -15.50
CA LYS A 672 -2.20 13.25 -16.26
C LYS A 672 -3.02 14.52 -16.08
N ALA A 673 -3.05 15.08 -14.85
CA ALA A 673 -3.64 16.38 -14.57
C ALA A 673 -2.99 17.51 -15.37
N GLN A 674 -1.65 17.51 -15.48
CA GLN A 674 -0.90 18.50 -16.27
C GLN A 674 -1.24 18.43 -17.76
N HIS A 675 -1.28 17.24 -18.35
CA HIS A 675 -1.68 17.05 -19.75
C HIS A 675 -3.14 17.44 -20.02
N LEU A 676 -4.07 17.08 -19.13
CA LEU A 676 -5.47 17.53 -19.23
C LEU A 676 -5.60 19.06 -19.08
N TYR A 677 -4.79 19.67 -18.22
CA TYR A 677 -4.74 21.12 -18.07
C TYR A 677 -4.25 21.81 -19.35
N TRP A 678 -3.21 21.28 -19.99
CA TRP A 678 -2.68 21.76 -21.27
C TRP A 678 -3.65 21.58 -22.44
N GLN A 679 -4.48 20.54 -22.43
CA GLN A 679 -5.57 20.35 -23.38
C GLN A 679 -6.76 21.31 -23.14
N GLY A 680 -6.77 22.04 -22.02
CA GLY A 680 -7.84 22.97 -21.64
C GLY A 680 -9.04 22.31 -20.95
N ALA A 681 -8.87 21.07 -20.47
CA ALA A 681 -9.86 20.20 -19.83
C ALA A 681 -9.76 20.27 -18.28
N TRP A 682 -9.83 21.48 -17.72
CA TRP A 682 -9.56 21.74 -16.29
C TRP A 682 -10.50 21.01 -15.32
N ALA A 683 -11.74 20.75 -15.72
CA ALA A 683 -12.69 19.98 -14.93
C ALA A 683 -12.23 18.53 -14.76
N GLU A 684 -11.69 17.92 -15.82
CA GLU A 684 -11.16 16.55 -15.81
C GLU A 684 -9.82 16.45 -15.09
N ALA A 685 -9.00 17.51 -15.10
CA ALA A 685 -7.76 17.57 -14.33
C ALA A 685 -8.00 17.61 -12.79
N THR A 686 -9.11 18.19 -12.35
CA THR A 686 -9.35 18.47 -10.91
C THR A 686 -9.40 17.21 -10.03
N PRO A 687 -10.09 16.10 -10.39
CA PRO A 687 -10.03 14.85 -9.63
C PRO A 687 -8.62 14.26 -9.48
N TRP A 688 -7.78 14.34 -10.51
CA TRP A 688 -6.40 13.84 -10.49
C TRP A 688 -5.50 14.66 -9.56
N VAL A 689 -5.63 15.98 -9.56
CA VAL A 689 -4.93 16.87 -8.60
C VAL A 689 -5.29 16.50 -7.15
N ARG A 690 -6.57 16.21 -6.89
CA ARG A 690 -7.08 15.86 -5.56
C ARG A 690 -6.51 14.53 -5.04
N ASP A 691 -6.47 13.47 -5.85
CA ASP A 691 -5.85 12.19 -5.46
C ASP A 691 -4.33 12.32 -5.32
N GLY A 692 -3.68 13.04 -6.25
CA GLY A 692 -2.26 13.40 -6.14
C GLY A 692 -1.93 14.03 -4.78
N TRP A 693 -2.70 15.02 -4.34
CA TRP A 693 -2.53 15.62 -3.01
C TRP A 693 -2.82 14.67 -1.83
N ALA A 694 -3.73 13.71 -1.98
CA ALA A 694 -4.01 12.71 -0.95
C ALA A 694 -2.86 11.69 -0.78
N SER A 695 -1.98 11.54 -1.78
CA SER A 695 -0.72 10.79 -1.66
C SER A 695 0.43 11.71 -1.20
N LEU A 696 0.69 12.78 -1.94
CA LEU A 696 1.92 13.59 -1.82
C LEU A 696 2.14 14.24 -0.45
N LYS A 697 1.06 14.57 0.29
CA LYS A 697 1.20 15.18 1.62
C LYS A 697 1.85 14.23 2.63
N TYR A 698 1.66 12.92 2.49
CA TYR A 698 2.00 11.93 3.53
C TYR A 698 3.05 10.90 3.09
N THR A 699 3.20 10.62 1.80
CA THR A 699 4.04 9.51 1.32
C THR A 699 4.63 9.78 -0.05
N ASP A 700 5.91 9.41 -0.22
CA ASP A 700 6.56 9.18 -1.52
C ASP A 700 6.54 10.39 -2.49
N ALA A 701 6.67 11.59 -1.93
CA ALA A 701 6.68 12.85 -2.65
C ALA A 701 8.11 13.41 -2.77
N TRP A 702 8.44 13.93 -3.95
CA TRP A 702 9.66 14.70 -4.22
C TRP A 702 9.29 16.05 -4.87
N LEU A 703 10.27 16.96 -5.00
CA LEU A 703 10.04 18.32 -5.46
C LEU A 703 9.37 18.39 -6.84
N ASP A 704 9.85 17.63 -7.83
CA ASP A 704 9.42 17.77 -9.22
C ASP A 704 7.95 17.38 -9.45
N ILE A 705 7.46 16.33 -8.79
CA ILE A 705 6.07 15.89 -8.92
C ILE A 705 5.12 16.78 -8.09
N THR A 706 5.60 17.27 -6.95
CA THR A 706 4.88 18.25 -6.12
C THR A 706 4.73 19.59 -6.84
N ALA A 707 5.79 20.05 -7.50
CA ALA A 707 5.79 21.29 -8.28
C ALA A 707 4.78 21.25 -9.44
N VAL A 708 4.73 20.15 -10.20
CA VAL A 708 3.73 19.97 -11.27
C VAL A 708 2.30 19.98 -10.70
N THR A 709 2.07 19.24 -9.61
CA THR A 709 0.75 19.17 -8.96
C THR A 709 0.29 20.53 -8.45
N ALA A 710 1.18 21.27 -7.78
CA ALA A 710 0.94 22.62 -7.28
C ALA A 710 0.66 23.62 -8.42
N GLU A 711 1.43 23.58 -9.50
CA GLU A 711 1.26 24.49 -10.65
C GLU A 711 -0.13 24.34 -11.30
N VAL A 712 -0.59 23.09 -11.48
CA VAL A 712 -1.94 22.81 -11.98
C VAL A 712 -3.01 23.19 -10.95
N ALA A 713 -2.77 22.91 -9.66
CA ALA A 713 -3.72 23.19 -8.58
C ALA A 713 -4.02 24.68 -8.44
N TRP A 714 -3.01 25.54 -8.26
CA TRP A 714 -3.23 26.97 -8.02
C TRP A 714 -3.85 27.65 -9.24
N ARG A 715 -3.43 27.28 -10.46
CA ARG A 715 -4.00 27.83 -11.69
C ARG A 715 -5.45 27.40 -11.86
N THR A 716 -5.78 26.13 -11.62
CA THR A 716 -7.16 25.64 -11.70
C THR A 716 -8.04 26.27 -10.62
N SER A 717 -7.53 26.41 -9.39
CA SER A 717 -8.19 27.11 -8.29
C SER A 717 -8.48 28.57 -8.63
N LEU A 718 -7.51 29.29 -9.24
CA LEU A 718 -7.72 30.67 -9.70
C LEU A 718 -8.83 30.76 -10.77
N ARG A 719 -8.88 29.84 -11.74
CA ARG A 719 -9.92 29.87 -12.81
C ARG A 719 -11.31 29.45 -12.29
N ASN A 720 -11.39 28.58 -11.30
CA ASN A 720 -12.65 27.98 -10.82
C ASN A 720 -13.22 28.66 -9.56
N LEU A 721 -12.37 29.00 -8.59
CA LEU A 721 -12.75 29.47 -7.25
C LEU A 721 -12.29 30.92 -6.97
N GLY A 722 -11.20 31.35 -7.59
CA GLY A 722 -10.71 32.74 -7.59
C GLY A 722 -9.44 32.97 -6.77
N LEU A 723 -9.10 34.25 -6.55
CA LEU A 723 -7.82 34.67 -5.97
C LEU A 723 -7.55 34.09 -4.57
N GLN A 724 -8.48 34.23 -3.62
CA GLN A 724 -8.23 33.79 -2.24
C GLN A 724 -8.06 32.26 -2.11
N PRO A 725 -8.92 31.41 -2.70
CA PRO A 725 -8.68 29.96 -2.72
C PRO A 725 -7.34 29.58 -3.38
N ALA A 726 -6.91 30.27 -4.44
CA ALA A 726 -5.61 30.01 -5.07
C ALA A 726 -4.42 30.45 -4.20
N LEU A 727 -4.56 31.52 -3.40
CA LEU A 727 -3.56 31.93 -2.41
C LEU A 727 -3.44 30.90 -1.28
N LEU A 728 -4.54 30.27 -0.85
CA LEU A 728 -4.50 29.18 0.13
C LEU A 728 -3.87 27.89 -0.40
N GLU A 729 -4.09 27.55 -1.68
CA GLU A 729 -3.37 26.45 -2.32
C GLU A 729 -1.86 26.71 -2.28
N LEU A 730 -1.41 27.91 -2.68
CA LEU A 730 0.01 28.26 -2.62
C LEU A 730 0.55 28.35 -1.17
N ALA A 731 -0.25 28.78 -0.19
CA ALA A 731 0.15 28.76 1.22
C ALA A 731 0.41 27.33 1.72
N GLN A 732 -0.49 26.38 1.45
CA GLN A 732 -0.30 24.96 1.78
C GLN A 732 0.94 24.36 1.09
N VAL A 733 1.25 24.78 -0.14
CA VAL A 733 2.46 24.34 -0.84
C VAL A 733 3.73 24.95 -0.22
N ALA A 734 3.69 26.18 0.29
CA ALA A 734 4.80 26.77 1.04
C ALA A 734 5.03 26.09 2.40
N GLU A 735 3.95 25.77 3.13
CA GLU A 735 3.99 24.99 4.37
C GLU A 735 4.63 23.61 4.12
N LEU A 736 4.15 22.87 3.11
CA LEU A 736 4.70 21.57 2.73
C LEU A 736 6.16 21.68 2.26
N ALA A 737 6.49 22.69 1.45
CA ALA A 737 7.87 22.93 1.00
C ALA A 737 8.82 23.21 2.18
N THR A 738 8.34 23.90 3.22
CA THR A 738 9.11 24.16 4.44
C THR A 738 9.28 22.89 5.26
N ALA A 739 8.19 22.14 5.50
CA ALA A 739 8.22 20.88 6.25
C ALA A 739 9.08 19.78 5.58
N ARG A 740 9.21 19.82 4.25
CA ARG A 740 10.03 18.88 3.45
C ARG A 740 11.41 19.43 3.05
N ASN A 741 11.85 20.57 3.62
CA ASN A 741 13.12 21.25 3.30
C ASN A 741 13.33 21.58 1.80
N TRP A 742 12.27 21.66 1.00
CA TRP A 742 12.32 21.99 -0.42
C TRP A 742 12.51 23.49 -0.66
N HIS A 743 13.69 24.02 -0.32
CA HIS A 743 14.03 25.44 -0.49
C HIS A 743 13.80 25.93 -1.94
N ARG A 744 14.05 25.08 -2.94
CA ARG A 744 13.76 25.40 -4.35
C ARG A 744 12.26 25.49 -4.67
N LEU A 745 11.40 24.73 -4.00
CA LEU A 745 9.94 24.86 -4.13
C LEU A 745 9.40 26.07 -3.38
N ALA A 746 9.97 26.40 -2.20
CA ALA A 746 9.58 27.60 -1.46
C ALA A 746 9.82 28.89 -2.28
N ARG A 747 10.97 28.99 -2.97
CA ARG A 747 11.24 30.08 -3.93
C ARG A 747 10.27 30.09 -5.11
N LEU A 748 9.92 28.91 -5.62
CA LEU A 748 9.02 28.76 -6.77
C LEU A 748 7.58 29.19 -6.43
N VAL A 749 7.13 28.89 -5.21
CA VAL A 749 5.83 29.35 -4.69
C VAL A 749 5.77 30.87 -4.57
N ILE A 750 6.85 31.55 -4.17
CA ILE A 750 6.91 33.03 -4.15
C ILE A 750 6.73 33.59 -5.57
N ALA A 751 7.43 33.03 -6.56
CA ALA A 751 7.27 33.44 -7.95
C ALA A 751 5.83 33.24 -8.46
N TRP A 752 5.21 32.09 -8.15
CA TRP A 752 3.80 31.83 -8.47
C TRP A 752 2.82 32.71 -7.70
N ARG A 753 3.11 33.10 -6.46
CA ARG A 753 2.28 34.04 -5.68
C ARG A 753 2.29 35.42 -6.31
N VAL A 754 3.44 35.91 -6.78
CA VAL A 754 3.51 37.18 -7.53
C VAL A 754 2.74 37.08 -8.86
N ASP A 755 2.90 36.00 -9.63
CA ASP A 755 2.12 35.74 -10.87
C ASP A 755 0.60 35.73 -10.60
N LEU A 756 0.17 35.00 -9.56
CA LEU A 756 -1.20 34.91 -9.08
C LEU A 756 -1.76 36.28 -8.66
N LEU A 757 -1.02 37.06 -7.88
CA LEU A 757 -1.44 38.39 -7.43
C LEU A 757 -1.59 39.35 -8.62
N VAL A 758 -0.69 39.32 -9.62
CA VAL A 758 -0.84 40.12 -10.84
C VAL A 758 -2.06 39.66 -11.65
N GLN A 759 -2.27 38.35 -11.84
CA GLN A 759 -3.45 37.82 -12.55
C GLN A 759 -4.79 38.10 -11.81
N GLY A 760 -4.75 38.26 -10.48
CA GLY A 760 -5.87 38.70 -9.65
C GLY A 760 -6.05 40.22 -9.55
N GLY A 761 -5.13 41.02 -10.09
CA GLY A 761 -5.16 42.49 -10.05
C GLY A 761 -4.62 43.14 -8.78
N ALA A 762 -4.04 42.37 -7.85
CA ALA A 762 -3.48 42.84 -6.58
C ALA A 762 -2.06 43.44 -6.74
N LEU A 763 -1.90 44.38 -7.68
CA LEU A 763 -0.59 44.84 -8.17
C LEU A 763 0.34 45.41 -7.08
N THR A 764 -0.20 46.15 -6.11
CA THR A 764 0.59 46.71 -4.99
C THR A 764 1.21 45.61 -4.14
N GLN A 765 0.42 44.58 -3.80
CA GLN A 765 0.89 43.43 -3.03
C GLN A 765 1.89 42.59 -3.84
N ALA A 766 1.63 42.38 -5.13
CA ALA A 766 2.55 41.68 -6.01
C ALA A 766 3.93 42.38 -6.11
N ARG A 767 3.93 43.73 -6.18
CA ARG A 767 5.16 44.53 -6.18
C ARG A 767 5.90 44.46 -4.85
N GLN A 768 5.19 44.55 -3.73
CA GLN A 768 5.78 44.41 -2.39
C GLN A 768 6.43 43.03 -2.22
N GLU A 769 5.72 41.96 -2.60
CA GLU A 769 6.21 40.59 -2.46
C GLU A 769 7.39 40.28 -3.40
N ALA A 770 7.37 40.78 -4.63
CA ALA A 770 8.48 40.64 -5.58
C ALA A 770 9.76 41.35 -5.10
N LEU A 771 9.62 42.53 -4.48
CA LEU A 771 10.75 43.28 -3.91
C LEU A 771 11.28 42.64 -2.63
N ALA A 772 10.39 42.28 -1.69
CA ALA A 772 10.77 41.69 -0.40
C ALA A 772 11.56 40.37 -0.54
N ASN A 773 11.27 39.60 -1.59
CA ASN A 773 11.94 38.33 -1.87
C ASN A 773 13.03 38.44 -2.98
N ASN A 774 13.39 39.66 -3.40
CA ASN A 774 14.38 39.94 -4.45
C ASN A 774 14.21 39.06 -5.71
N LEU A 775 12.98 39.01 -6.25
CA LEU A 775 12.59 38.10 -7.33
C LEU A 775 13.42 38.31 -8.62
N GLU A 776 13.96 39.53 -8.82
CA GLU A 776 14.91 39.82 -9.90
C GLU A 776 16.17 38.95 -9.85
N CYS A 777 16.65 38.59 -8.65
CA CYS A 777 17.81 37.72 -8.51
C CYS A 777 17.52 36.31 -9.02
N ALA A 778 16.32 35.78 -8.76
CA ALA A 778 15.89 34.48 -9.30
C ALA A 778 15.74 34.53 -10.83
N ALA A 779 15.16 35.60 -11.38
CA ALA A 779 15.08 35.80 -12.83
C ALA A 779 16.45 35.97 -13.51
N LYS A 780 17.52 36.30 -12.76
CA LYS A 780 18.90 36.41 -13.25
C LYS A 780 19.76 35.16 -12.99
N ALA A 781 19.21 34.11 -12.37
CA ALA A 781 19.94 32.89 -11.96
C ALA A 781 19.52 31.64 -12.78
N PRO A 782 20.07 31.43 -13.99
CA PRO A 782 19.58 30.42 -14.93
C PRO A 782 19.75 28.95 -14.50
N ASP A 783 20.61 28.68 -13.52
CA ASP A 783 20.94 27.31 -13.11
C ASP A 783 19.85 26.63 -12.29
N ASP A 784 18.99 27.42 -11.64
CA ASP A 784 17.70 26.94 -11.14
C ASP A 784 16.60 27.29 -12.16
N TRP A 785 16.65 26.61 -13.31
CA TRP A 785 15.88 26.96 -14.52
C TRP A 785 14.37 27.18 -14.27
N ARG A 786 13.78 26.47 -13.31
CA ARG A 786 12.35 26.55 -12.97
C ARG A 786 12.03 27.80 -12.14
N ASN A 787 12.93 28.19 -11.24
CA ASN A 787 12.82 29.47 -10.53
C ASN A 787 13.11 30.64 -11.48
N HIS A 788 14.07 30.50 -12.40
CA HIS A 788 14.34 31.47 -13.46
C HIS A 788 13.11 31.69 -14.37
N GLU A 789 12.49 30.61 -14.88
CA GLU A 789 11.24 30.65 -15.64
C GLU A 789 10.14 31.40 -14.88
N ALA A 790 9.78 30.92 -13.68
CA ALA A 790 8.65 31.45 -12.93
C ALA A 790 8.85 32.91 -12.50
N ALA A 791 10.07 33.27 -12.07
CA ALA A 791 10.42 34.64 -11.72
C ALA A 791 10.35 35.57 -12.95
N THR A 792 10.83 35.13 -14.12
CA THR A 792 10.77 35.91 -15.35
C THR A 792 9.33 36.11 -15.83
N LEU A 793 8.49 35.07 -15.77
CA LEU A 793 7.05 35.17 -16.05
C LEU A 793 6.35 36.17 -15.12
N ALA A 794 6.56 36.04 -13.81
CA ALA A 794 5.92 36.88 -12.80
C ALA A 794 6.33 38.36 -12.91
N LEU A 795 7.63 38.63 -13.05
CA LEU A 795 8.17 39.99 -13.20
C LEU A 795 7.72 40.64 -14.52
N ALA A 796 7.74 39.92 -15.64
CA ALA A 796 7.32 40.47 -16.93
C ALA A 796 5.83 40.87 -16.91
N ARG A 797 4.96 40.06 -16.27
CA ARG A 797 3.54 40.44 -16.07
C ARG A 797 3.38 41.67 -15.19
N LEU A 798 4.13 41.75 -14.08
CA LEU A 798 4.12 42.92 -13.20
C LEU A 798 4.56 44.18 -13.98
N GLN A 799 5.63 44.06 -14.77
CA GLN A 799 6.15 45.12 -15.62
C GLN A 799 5.13 45.54 -16.70
N PHE A 800 4.42 44.61 -17.36
CA PHE A 800 3.32 44.95 -18.27
C PHE A 800 2.21 45.73 -17.56
N ALA A 801 1.83 45.29 -16.34
CA ALA A 801 0.80 45.95 -15.54
C ALA A 801 1.21 47.34 -15.04
N THR A 802 2.51 47.65 -14.98
CA THR A 802 3.06 48.98 -14.66
C THR A 802 3.62 49.73 -15.88
N GLY A 803 3.38 49.26 -17.11
CA GLY A 803 3.78 49.94 -18.36
C GLY A 803 5.23 49.76 -18.83
N ALA A 804 6.06 48.97 -18.13
CA ALA A 804 7.48 48.74 -18.43
C ALA A 804 7.72 47.61 -19.47
N SER A 805 6.95 47.61 -20.56
CA SER A 805 6.86 46.46 -21.48
C SER A 805 8.11 46.19 -22.31
N ALA A 806 8.98 47.18 -22.55
CA ALA A 806 10.20 47.02 -23.33
C ALA A 806 11.28 46.20 -22.60
N ASP A 807 11.47 46.45 -21.30
CA ASP A 807 12.43 45.69 -20.48
C ASP A 807 11.91 44.26 -20.25
N ALA A 808 10.61 44.10 -20.03
CA ALA A 808 9.95 42.80 -19.95
C ALA A 808 10.17 41.96 -21.22
N LEU A 809 9.99 42.55 -22.41
CA LEU A 809 10.26 41.88 -23.70
C LEU A 809 11.72 41.43 -23.81
N ASN A 810 12.68 42.29 -23.48
CA ASN A 810 14.11 41.98 -23.50
C ASN A 810 14.45 40.80 -22.57
N HIS A 811 13.92 40.78 -21.34
CA HIS A 811 14.15 39.67 -20.40
C HIS A 811 13.50 38.37 -20.88
N LEU A 812 12.27 38.41 -21.38
CA LEU A 812 11.56 37.24 -21.88
C LEU A 812 12.26 36.60 -23.08
N GLN A 813 12.72 37.40 -24.06
CA GLN A 813 13.45 36.89 -25.23
C GLN A 813 14.80 36.26 -24.83
N ARG A 814 15.54 36.87 -23.90
CA ARG A 814 16.83 36.34 -23.40
C ARG A 814 16.63 35.03 -22.62
N GLY A 815 15.66 34.98 -21.70
CA GLY A 815 15.34 33.78 -20.94
C GLY A 815 14.83 32.63 -21.83
N ALA A 816 13.94 32.94 -22.79
CA ALA A 816 13.46 31.97 -23.76
C ALA A 816 14.59 31.32 -24.56
N LYS A 817 15.53 32.14 -25.08
CA LYS A 817 16.71 31.65 -25.80
C LYS A 817 17.59 30.77 -24.92
N LEU A 818 17.91 31.20 -23.70
CA LEU A 818 18.75 30.45 -22.77
C LEU A 818 18.14 29.08 -22.39
N LEU A 819 16.82 29.03 -22.15
CA LEU A 819 16.12 27.77 -21.88
C LEU A 819 16.11 26.86 -23.12
N GLN A 820 15.87 27.42 -24.30
CA GLN A 820 15.92 26.70 -25.57
C GLN A 820 17.32 26.12 -25.87
N GLU A 821 18.39 26.84 -25.55
CA GLU A 821 19.80 26.38 -25.65
C GLU A 821 20.10 25.23 -24.67
N ARG A 822 19.44 25.18 -23.51
CA ARG A 822 19.47 24.04 -22.57
C ARG A 822 18.48 22.91 -22.95
N GLY A 823 17.77 23.02 -24.07
CA GLY A 823 16.79 22.04 -24.53
C GLY A 823 15.43 22.08 -23.82
N LEU A 824 15.23 23.03 -22.90
CA LEU A 824 14.00 23.24 -22.12
C LEU A 824 12.95 23.98 -22.97
N GLN A 825 12.40 23.31 -24.00
CA GLN A 825 11.48 23.92 -24.97
C GLN A 825 10.15 24.36 -24.33
N LEU A 826 9.57 23.55 -23.43
CA LEU A 826 8.29 23.86 -22.80
C LEU A 826 8.28 25.19 -22.01
N PRO A 827 9.22 25.45 -21.09
CA PRO A 827 9.29 26.74 -20.41
C PRO A 827 9.80 27.86 -21.34
N ALA A 828 10.60 27.56 -22.37
CA ALA A 828 10.93 28.54 -23.41
C ALA A 828 9.67 29.02 -24.16
N TRP A 829 8.74 28.13 -24.54
CA TRP A 829 7.46 28.49 -25.15
C TRP A 829 6.61 29.38 -24.24
N ARG A 830 6.59 29.15 -22.92
CA ARG A 830 5.89 30.02 -21.97
C ARG A 830 6.43 31.45 -21.97
N LEU A 831 7.76 31.60 -21.96
CA LEU A 831 8.40 32.92 -22.07
C LEU A 831 8.16 33.57 -23.45
N GLN A 832 8.19 32.80 -24.54
CA GLN A 832 7.91 33.29 -25.90
C GLN A 832 6.46 33.77 -26.06
N LEU A 833 5.47 33.01 -25.59
CA LEU A 833 4.06 33.41 -25.62
C LEU A 833 3.82 34.70 -24.82
N LEU A 834 4.49 34.87 -23.68
CA LEU A 834 4.42 36.10 -22.91
C LEU A 834 5.17 37.26 -23.60
N ALA A 835 6.22 36.98 -24.38
CA ALA A 835 6.90 37.99 -25.20
C ALA A 835 6.02 38.51 -26.34
N LEU A 836 5.21 37.64 -26.96
CA LEU A 836 4.21 38.08 -27.96
C LEU A 836 3.22 39.08 -27.38
N ALA A 837 2.81 38.91 -26.11
CA ALA A 837 1.93 39.85 -25.42
C ALA A 837 2.56 41.24 -25.25
N ALA A 838 3.89 41.34 -25.13
CA ALA A 838 4.61 42.62 -25.09
C ALA A 838 4.70 43.30 -26.47
N GLN A 839 4.90 42.53 -27.53
CA GLN A 839 5.01 43.03 -28.92
C GLN A 839 3.67 43.54 -29.48
N GLY A 840 2.54 43.15 -28.90
CA GLY A 840 1.21 43.56 -29.34
C GLY A 840 0.91 43.15 -30.78
N LYS A 841 0.63 44.12 -31.67
CA LYS A 841 0.24 43.85 -33.07
C LYS A 841 1.41 43.82 -34.07
N GLY A 842 2.65 44.01 -33.63
CA GLY A 842 3.75 44.41 -34.54
C GLY A 842 4.31 43.34 -35.47
N HIS A 843 4.28 42.05 -35.09
CA HIS A 843 5.14 41.02 -35.70
C HIS A 843 4.40 39.72 -36.10
N PRO A 844 3.38 39.77 -36.99
CA PRO A 844 2.60 38.60 -37.38
C PRO A 844 3.39 37.37 -37.90
N PRO A 845 4.51 37.46 -38.65
CA PRO A 845 5.25 36.26 -39.06
C PRO A 845 5.96 35.57 -37.89
N GLU A 846 6.54 36.32 -36.96
CA GLU A 846 7.18 35.78 -35.74
C GLU A 846 6.14 35.17 -34.79
N GLN A 847 5.00 35.85 -34.63
CA GLN A 847 3.85 35.36 -33.86
C GLN A 847 3.34 34.02 -34.40
N ASN A 848 3.13 33.92 -35.72
CA ASN A 848 2.74 32.67 -36.37
C ASN A 848 3.80 31.58 -36.22
N ALA A 849 5.10 31.90 -36.32
CA ALA A 849 6.18 30.92 -36.16
C ALA A 849 6.24 30.33 -34.74
N ILE A 850 6.14 31.16 -33.70
CA ILE A 850 6.09 30.71 -32.30
C ILE A 850 4.85 29.85 -32.07
N LEU A 851 3.66 30.30 -32.50
CA LEU A 851 2.42 29.53 -32.35
C LEU A 851 2.43 28.19 -33.11
N ALA A 852 3.11 28.12 -34.26
CA ALA A 852 3.27 26.89 -35.04
C ALA A 852 4.33 25.93 -34.47
N SER A 853 5.27 26.42 -33.66
CA SER A 853 6.28 25.58 -32.99
C SER A 853 5.72 24.77 -31.81
N ILE A 854 4.58 25.19 -31.25
CA ILE A 854 3.95 24.59 -30.08
C ILE A 854 3.02 23.43 -30.52
N PRO A 855 3.17 22.21 -29.96
CA PRO A 855 2.27 21.10 -30.22
C PRO A 855 0.79 21.46 -29.97
N ALA A 856 -0.08 21.15 -30.93
CA ALA A 856 -1.50 21.44 -30.87
C ALA A 856 -2.24 20.95 -29.59
N PRO A 857 -1.85 19.83 -28.93
CA PRO A 857 -2.44 19.43 -27.64
C PRO A 857 -2.04 20.33 -26.45
N ALA A 858 -0.93 21.07 -26.53
CA ALA A 858 -0.45 21.93 -25.45
C ALA A 858 -0.84 23.41 -25.60
N LEU A 859 -0.98 23.86 -26.85
CA LEU A 859 -1.31 25.26 -27.17
C LEU A 859 -2.54 25.81 -26.40
N PRO A 860 -3.65 25.07 -26.18
CA PRO A 860 -4.81 25.61 -25.47
C PRO A 860 -4.51 26.07 -24.05
N GLY A 861 -3.86 25.23 -23.25
CA GLY A 861 -3.49 25.55 -21.88
C GLY A 861 -2.38 26.60 -21.81
N LEU A 862 -1.35 26.51 -22.66
CA LEU A 862 -0.26 27.50 -22.65
C LEU A 862 -0.75 28.91 -23.00
N LEU A 863 -1.73 29.05 -23.90
CA LEU A 863 -2.39 30.35 -24.16
C LEU A 863 -3.28 30.83 -22.99
N LEU A 864 -3.85 29.91 -22.21
CA LEU A 864 -4.66 30.23 -21.02
C LEU A 864 -3.82 30.40 -19.74
N GLU A 865 -2.58 29.93 -19.74
CA GLU A 865 -1.53 30.35 -18.80
C GLU A 865 -1.11 31.79 -19.13
N ALA A 866 -0.78 32.09 -20.40
CA ALA A 866 -0.43 33.43 -20.85
C ALA A 866 -1.54 34.48 -20.52
N GLY A 867 -2.81 34.14 -20.74
CA GLY A 867 -3.93 34.94 -20.23
C GLY A 867 -4.24 36.21 -21.05
N PRO A 868 -5.09 37.13 -20.55
CA PRO A 868 -5.72 38.17 -21.37
C PRO A 868 -4.76 39.16 -22.05
N CYS A 869 -3.51 39.27 -21.58
CA CYS A 869 -2.50 40.10 -22.23
C CYS A 869 -2.12 39.61 -23.64
N ILE A 870 -2.21 38.30 -23.92
CA ILE A 870 -1.87 37.76 -25.25
C ILE A 870 -2.94 38.01 -26.32
N LEU A 871 -4.15 38.45 -25.93
CA LEU A 871 -5.25 38.72 -26.87
C LEU A 871 -4.84 39.65 -28.02
N THR A 872 -4.13 40.73 -27.71
CA THR A 872 -3.72 41.74 -28.71
C THR A 872 -2.81 41.17 -29.79
N ALA A 873 -2.02 40.13 -29.48
CA ALA A 873 -1.17 39.42 -30.44
C ALA A 873 -1.95 38.33 -31.20
N LEU A 874 -2.79 37.55 -30.50
CA LEU A 874 -3.67 36.56 -31.16
C LEU A 874 -4.64 37.21 -32.15
N GLU A 875 -5.14 38.41 -31.85
CA GLU A 875 -6.03 39.19 -32.73
C GLU A 875 -5.29 39.88 -33.90
N ALA A 876 -3.95 39.87 -33.91
CA ALA A 876 -3.13 40.31 -35.04
C ALA A 876 -2.73 39.15 -35.98
N CYS A 877 -2.87 37.91 -35.54
CA CYS A 877 -2.57 36.72 -36.35
C CYS A 877 -3.67 36.51 -37.40
N ALA A 878 -3.38 36.83 -38.67
CA ALA A 878 -4.35 36.88 -39.77
C ALA A 878 -5.11 35.57 -40.08
N HIS A 879 -4.65 34.42 -39.54
CA HIS A 879 -5.23 33.10 -39.77
C HIS A 879 -5.42 32.32 -38.45
N THR A 880 -6.25 32.86 -37.54
CA THR A 880 -6.59 32.15 -36.31
C THR A 880 -7.39 30.88 -36.58
N ALA A 881 -6.83 29.73 -36.21
CA ALA A 881 -7.46 28.43 -36.40
C ALA A 881 -8.78 28.31 -35.62
N HIS A 882 -9.64 27.37 -36.02
CA HIS A 882 -10.94 27.17 -35.36
C HIS A 882 -10.80 26.76 -33.88
N SER A 883 -9.72 26.06 -33.52
CA SER A 883 -9.34 25.76 -32.13
C SER A 883 -8.97 27.02 -31.33
N GLN A 884 -8.32 28.01 -31.96
CA GLN A 884 -7.91 29.25 -31.31
C GLN A 884 -9.10 30.18 -31.02
N HIS A 885 -10.17 30.13 -31.82
CA HIS A 885 -11.39 30.93 -31.58
C HIS A 885 -12.05 30.64 -30.22
N ALA A 886 -12.11 29.38 -29.80
CA ALA A 886 -12.63 29.02 -28.47
C ALA A 886 -11.76 29.58 -27.33
N ILE A 887 -10.43 29.57 -27.51
CA ILE A 887 -9.46 30.08 -26.53
C ILE A 887 -9.53 31.60 -26.45
N ILE A 888 -9.55 32.30 -27.59
CA ILE A 888 -9.74 33.76 -27.68
C ILE A 888 -11.07 34.16 -27.02
N THR A 889 -12.14 33.38 -27.19
CA THR A 889 -13.44 33.63 -26.54
C THR A 889 -13.35 33.48 -25.01
N ARG A 890 -12.71 32.42 -24.49
CA ARG A 890 -12.43 32.26 -23.04
C ARG A 890 -11.58 33.42 -22.49
N LEU A 891 -10.54 33.83 -23.22
CA LEU A 891 -9.65 34.94 -22.85
C LEU A 891 -10.36 36.30 -22.87
N ARG A 892 -11.21 36.57 -23.87
CA ARG A 892 -12.07 37.79 -23.91
C ARG A 892 -13.05 37.82 -22.74
N GLY A 893 -13.67 36.68 -22.42
CA GLY A 893 -14.53 36.54 -21.24
C GLY A 893 -13.79 36.86 -19.93
N TRP A 894 -12.57 36.35 -19.75
CA TRP A 894 -11.71 36.68 -18.61
C TRP A 894 -11.22 38.16 -18.64
N ARG A 895 -11.01 38.77 -19.81
CA ARG A 895 -10.72 40.22 -19.90
C ARG A 895 -11.89 41.09 -19.46
N ALA A 896 -13.12 40.73 -19.84
CA ALA A 896 -14.34 41.44 -19.44
C ALA A 896 -14.74 41.18 -17.99
N HIS A 897 -14.49 39.96 -17.51
CA HIS A 897 -14.75 39.51 -16.15
C HIS A 897 -13.44 39.00 -15.51
N PRO A 898 -12.54 39.91 -15.12
CA PRO A 898 -11.31 39.56 -14.41
C PRO A 898 -11.64 38.79 -13.12
N VAL A 899 -10.71 37.96 -12.66
CA VAL A 899 -10.92 37.06 -11.52
C VAL A 899 -10.89 37.84 -10.20
N ARG A 900 -11.99 38.55 -9.95
CA ARG A 900 -12.37 39.07 -8.63
C ARG A 900 -12.74 37.90 -7.71
N SER A 901 -12.78 38.14 -6.41
CA SER A 901 -13.23 37.13 -5.43
C SER A 901 -14.63 36.61 -5.80
N ARG A 902 -14.75 35.31 -6.07
CA ARG A 902 -16.06 34.65 -6.23
C ARG A 902 -16.73 34.36 -4.88
N LEU A 903 -15.96 34.45 -3.79
CA LEU A 903 -16.43 34.44 -2.42
C LEU A 903 -16.96 35.82 -2.01
N SER A 904 -17.89 36.38 -2.79
CA SER A 904 -18.74 37.47 -2.32
C SER A 904 -19.89 36.88 -1.51
N PHE A 905 -19.74 36.91 -0.18
CA PHE A 905 -20.84 36.74 0.73
C PHE A 905 -21.67 38.02 0.74
N SER A 906 -22.99 37.89 0.62
CA SER A 906 -23.91 38.99 0.91
C SER A 906 -23.84 39.32 2.40
N ALA A 907 -24.19 40.55 2.79
CA ALA A 907 -24.12 40.99 4.19
C ALA A 907 -24.81 40.01 5.17
N LYS A 908 -25.95 39.43 4.77
CA LYS A 908 -26.65 38.39 5.56
C LYS A 908 -25.86 37.08 5.67
N GLU A 909 -25.23 36.61 4.60
CA GLU A 909 -24.39 35.41 4.65
C GLU A 909 -23.14 35.65 5.51
N THR A 910 -22.53 36.84 5.44
CA THR A 910 -21.38 37.21 6.29
C THR A 910 -21.79 37.25 7.77
N GLN A 911 -22.89 37.92 8.12
CA GLN A 911 -23.42 37.95 9.48
C GLN A 911 -23.72 36.54 10.02
N ILE A 912 -24.37 35.69 9.21
CA ILE A 912 -24.61 34.29 9.56
C ILE A 912 -23.30 33.53 9.78
N LEU A 913 -22.27 33.78 8.96
CA LEU A 913 -20.96 33.14 9.10
C LEU A 913 -20.23 33.58 10.37
N THR A 914 -20.31 34.86 10.76
CA THR A 914 -19.76 35.38 12.02
C THR A 914 -20.47 34.78 13.24
N LEU A 915 -21.81 34.77 13.27
CA LEU A 915 -22.59 34.19 14.37
C LEU A 915 -22.41 32.65 14.44
N LEU A 916 -22.23 32.00 13.30
CA LEU A 916 -21.89 30.58 13.21
C LEU A 916 -20.50 30.29 13.81
N ALA A 917 -19.52 31.15 13.58
CA ALA A 917 -18.17 31.04 14.15
C ALA A 917 -18.17 31.22 15.67
N GLN A 918 -19.02 32.10 16.20
CA GLN A 918 -19.30 32.27 17.64
C GLN A 918 -20.08 31.09 18.26
N GLY A 919 -20.17 29.94 17.58
CA GLY A 919 -20.82 28.73 18.09
C GLY A 919 -22.36 28.77 18.15
N GLN A 920 -23.01 29.86 17.73
CA GLN A 920 -24.47 30.03 17.92
C GLN A 920 -25.29 28.99 17.14
N SER A 921 -26.27 28.37 17.77
CA SER A 921 -27.20 27.44 17.11
C SER A 921 -28.05 28.15 16.05
N ASN A 922 -28.62 27.42 15.09
CA ASN A 922 -29.43 28.03 14.02
C ASN A 922 -30.61 28.86 14.57
N LYS A 923 -31.17 28.45 15.73
CA LYS A 923 -32.22 29.17 16.45
C LYS A 923 -31.71 30.45 17.13
N ALA A 924 -30.47 30.45 17.64
CA ALA A 924 -29.83 31.64 18.19
C ALA A 924 -29.46 32.65 17.08
N ILE A 925 -28.91 32.17 15.95
CA ILE A 925 -28.64 33.00 14.75
C ILE A 925 -29.95 33.63 14.23
N ALA A 926 -31.05 32.85 14.21
CA ALA A 926 -32.37 33.33 13.81
C ALA A 926 -32.87 34.49 14.68
N LEU A 927 -32.77 34.34 16.01
CA LEU A 927 -33.11 35.40 16.98
C LEU A 927 -32.19 36.63 16.87
N ALA A 928 -30.88 36.42 16.71
CA ALA A 928 -29.89 37.49 16.62
C ALA A 928 -29.98 38.32 15.32
N MET A 929 -30.73 37.85 14.32
CA MET A 929 -30.87 38.48 13.00
C MET A 929 -32.32 38.80 12.60
N ASP A 930 -33.28 38.61 13.51
CA ASP A 930 -34.73 38.78 13.28
C ASP A 930 -35.24 38.10 11.99
N ILE A 931 -34.91 36.81 11.84
CA ILE A 931 -35.32 35.98 10.69
C ILE A 931 -35.71 34.56 11.15
N SER A 932 -36.45 33.83 10.31
CA SER A 932 -36.83 32.45 10.64
C SER A 932 -35.62 31.49 10.62
N GLU A 933 -35.67 30.43 11.43
CA GLU A 933 -34.65 29.36 11.41
C GLU A 933 -34.53 28.67 10.03
N ASN A 934 -35.62 28.65 9.26
CA ASN A 934 -35.62 28.14 7.88
C ASN A 934 -34.87 29.10 6.92
N THR A 935 -34.97 30.41 7.14
CA THR A 935 -34.17 31.43 6.44
C THR A 935 -32.68 31.28 6.77
N VAL A 936 -32.34 30.98 8.04
CA VAL A 936 -30.96 30.65 8.44
C VAL A 936 -30.49 29.37 7.74
N LYS A 937 -31.25 28.27 7.78
CA LYS A 937 -30.91 27.01 7.08
C LYS A 937 -30.71 27.21 5.57
N PHE A 938 -31.53 28.04 4.94
CA PHE A 938 -31.39 28.41 3.52
C PHE A 938 -30.06 29.13 3.26
N HIS A 939 -29.76 30.21 3.99
CA HIS A 939 -28.49 30.92 3.84
C HIS A 939 -27.28 30.06 4.21
N LEU A 940 -27.38 29.17 5.22
CA LEU A 940 -26.33 28.21 5.55
C LEU A 940 -26.06 27.24 4.39
N LYS A 941 -27.09 26.74 3.70
CA LYS A 941 -26.91 25.93 2.48
C LYS A 941 -26.17 26.72 1.39
N HIS A 942 -26.46 28.01 1.22
CA HIS A 942 -25.72 28.87 0.29
C HIS A 942 -24.26 29.11 0.72
N VAL A 943 -24.00 29.36 2.01
CA VAL A 943 -22.65 29.49 2.57
C VAL A 943 -21.83 28.21 2.39
N PHE A 944 -22.42 27.06 2.72
CA PHE A 944 -21.81 25.73 2.54
C PHE A 944 -21.50 25.45 1.07
N THR A 945 -22.42 25.79 0.15
CA THR A 945 -22.21 25.70 -1.31
C THR A 945 -21.06 26.60 -1.77
N LYS A 946 -21.01 27.86 -1.31
CA LYS A 946 -19.95 28.84 -1.65
C LYS A 946 -18.58 28.43 -1.12
N LEU A 947 -18.52 27.83 0.07
CA LEU A 947 -17.29 27.34 0.70
C LEU A 947 -16.89 25.93 0.20
N CYS A 948 -17.75 25.25 -0.58
CA CYS A 948 -17.59 23.86 -1.02
C CYS A 948 -17.35 22.87 0.14
N VAL A 949 -18.23 22.92 1.14
CA VAL A 949 -18.17 22.10 2.36
C VAL A 949 -19.53 21.54 2.76
N ASP A 950 -19.56 20.32 3.30
CA ASP A 950 -20.80 19.60 3.59
C ASP A 950 -21.26 19.72 5.06
N SER A 951 -20.44 20.31 5.93
CA SER A 951 -20.70 20.39 7.38
C SER A 951 -20.38 21.75 7.99
N ARG A 952 -21.05 22.08 9.10
CA ARG A 952 -20.82 23.32 9.87
C ARG A 952 -19.37 23.47 10.32
N THR A 953 -18.76 22.40 10.85
CA THR A 953 -17.38 22.43 11.35
C THR A 953 -16.39 22.66 10.20
N ALA A 954 -16.63 22.06 9.03
CA ALA A 954 -15.85 22.32 7.83
C ALA A 954 -16.05 23.76 7.33
N ALA A 955 -17.27 24.34 7.44
CA ALA A 955 -17.53 25.74 7.10
C ALA A 955 -16.79 26.73 8.01
N MET A 956 -16.77 26.49 9.33
CA MET A 956 -15.98 27.29 10.28
C MET A 956 -14.48 27.20 9.96
N ALA A 957 -13.96 25.99 9.77
CA ALA A 957 -12.55 25.78 9.43
C ALA A 957 -12.17 26.40 8.08
N ALA A 958 -13.04 26.30 7.06
CA ALA A 958 -12.82 26.93 5.75
C ALA A 958 -12.86 28.46 5.85
N ALA A 959 -13.81 29.03 6.59
CA ALA A 959 -13.94 30.48 6.71
C ALA A 959 -12.79 31.14 7.47
N LEU A 960 -12.31 30.52 8.55
CA LEU A 960 -11.09 30.94 9.25
C LEU A 960 -9.86 30.81 8.33
N ARG A 961 -9.69 29.69 7.62
CA ARG A 961 -8.60 29.51 6.65
C ARG A 961 -8.63 30.54 5.52
N LEU A 962 -9.81 30.94 5.05
CA LEU A 962 -10.01 31.92 3.97
C LEU A 962 -9.87 33.39 4.43
N GLY A 963 -9.59 33.66 5.70
CA GLY A 963 -9.51 35.02 6.23
C GLY A 963 -10.85 35.78 6.13
N LEU A 964 -11.97 35.05 6.16
CA LEU A 964 -13.33 35.62 6.14
C LEU A 964 -13.84 35.97 7.55
N LEU A 965 -13.06 35.58 8.56
CA LEU A 965 -13.31 35.73 9.99
C LEU A 965 -11.96 35.91 10.67
N ASP A 966 -11.87 36.82 11.62
CA ASP A 966 -10.73 36.90 12.53
C ASP A 966 -10.70 35.67 13.45
N ALA A 967 -9.51 35.29 13.92
CA ALA A 967 -9.38 34.22 14.89
C ALA A 967 -10.01 34.62 16.24
N PRO A 968 -10.72 33.72 16.93
CA PRO A 968 -11.22 34.02 18.27
C PRO A 968 -10.06 34.25 19.24
N HIS A 969 -10.20 35.30 20.07
CA HIS A 969 -9.37 35.55 21.25
C HIS A 969 -9.73 34.60 22.40
#